data_AF-A0A4U0XDC9-F1
#
_entry.id   AF-A0A4U0XDC9-F1
#
_cell.length_a   1.000
_cell.length_b   1.000
_cell.length_c   1.000
_cell.angle_alpha   90.00
_cell.angle_beta   90.00
_cell.angle_gamma   90.00
#
_symmetry.space_group_name_H-M   'P 1'
#
loop_
_entity.id
_entity.type
_entity.pdbx_description
1 polymer ?
#
loop_
_entity_poly.entity_id
_entity_poly.type
_entity_poly.pdbx_seq_one_letter_code
_entity_poly.pdbx_strand_id
1 'polypeptide(L)'
;MRNLLSQLLALGPELAVFILTAPLLSSRGAYAITQGTIPSPNLDLSSLGRVAIAGDFDSISLYTFEGQNENAFNTNGSQSLLTRYPNGAFQSLGLADAYIMTMCPFVQKDGSLAGVIVGGNFTSLGGVEAQSIALWNPNTTQITALPGLSGKVSTVYCDASSGTVYVGGSFMASNSTNAMAWTTGWTNLPFAGFNGPVTAITKNAAGNILFGGEFDGLGNTSTPRNPDGQAINLGSGNITADGTTGTAGYDNPSSIICNTGTSTSWLLADSTAGYWQGNFSFGFNPTMIRLYNTQQDGRGTKEFYFEDLNSGGILNLNYLDANGRNQSCSANCPLAANSSAQDFHFVPPVGMAAFRIQIASWYGAGGGLSGIEMFQDDIYSFAVNDFNEPQCDHVSTGSNSSVNPATGVWNRMANNGNTSSDYLSAYLTDASQVSPSTSVSFTPDIKQSGNYSITVYTPGCLQDNTCSTRGQVNMTGSMTSNSAPVTTTIYQTNNYDKFDQVYYGYVDVDTDAFKPTVTLTPQAGQNVPLTVVAQRVRFELITTTGGLNGLFEYNPNEAVVDTDFSSSAVNAAGASLGAGALINAVQTVGDLLYVAGNFSGTNISNVMSVGTNATGLPNGGLNASVQTMYANDSMLYFGGNFTSTADASVSGLNNVAAFDTASSSWIPLGAGVNGPVFALVELTLNITDGDLEECLTVNGEFTSVNGFGSSAKDFATEGFAIWVPSKKDWLHNIPQSTVAINGQLDTMTNVPGFSPLYAGQITSQALGYGGAAELVGSGQPSLQSVGLQLQPSSGSSSSMRKRALSAATNYTGVYGGLYYDDSGLNITILGGRFAATNSNGDDIQNLIFINDTVRESVHGVSGLDTDSTFVAMDTYKTSLFAGGQVSGRVNGNEVNGLIVYNLSTAAYATTQPPALVGDNVIVNSIAAQPNTADVYVGGSFSSAGSLPCATLCYYDAEALQWNTPGTGLGGTIASMVWSSNTQLILAGNLTVNGNATTMATYDSKKSTFTPYTSAQLPGPIAVMAPANTQYNQFWASGLASNNGSTYLAKFAGGTWTGVSLAPGTTIRGLQVMALTQGHGNTELVPAKYAVMVMGNIDVPGFGNASAALFNGTAFEPFVLTARQDGSQGSIGQVFVSNPQNSMHRSSAHLALGLVVLIALAIALALTFLLVLTGIFLERRRRRREGWVPMAMDKSGNLRRIPPESLLGGLGGEKGGVGAPML
;
A
#
# COMPACT_ATOMS: atom_id res chain seq x y z
N MET A 1 -23.71 65.61 13.32
CA MET A 1 -24.98 66.21 13.80
C MET A 1 -26.14 65.47 13.17
N ARG A 2 -26.90 64.75 13.99
CA ARG A 2 -28.27 64.21 13.82
C ARG A 2 -28.57 63.15 12.73
N ASN A 3 -29.11 62.03 13.23
CA ASN A 3 -30.09 61.12 12.63
C ASN A 3 -29.66 59.93 11.74
N LEU A 4 -29.00 58.94 12.34
CA LEU A 4 -29.16 57.52 11.95
C LEU A 4 -29.89 56.69 13.02
N LEU A 5 -29.85 57.10 14.29
CA LEU A 5 -30.61 56.44 15.37
C LEU A 5 -32.13 56.67 15.30
N SER A 6 -32.62 57.68 14.58
CA SER A 6 -34.06 57.92 14.43
C SER A 6 -34.72 57.09 13.33
N GLN A 7 -33.95 56.44 12.46
CA GLN A 7 -34.49 55.57 11.40
C GLN A 7 -34.62 54.10 11.86
N LEU A 8 -33.88 53.69 12.90
CA LEU A 8 -33.94 52.34 13.47
C LEU A 8 -35.12 52.11 14.44
N LEU A 9 -35.78 53.17 14.91
CA LEU A 9 -36.94 53.08 15.82
C LEU A 9 -38.31 53.06 15.11
N ALA A 10 -38.33 53.00 13.77
CA ALA A 10 -39.57 52.98 12.97
C ALA A 10 -39.98 51.58 12.48
N LEU A 11 -39.22 50.53 12.80
CA LEU A 11 -39.59 49.16 12.48
C LEU A 11 -40.16 48.51 13.74
N GLY A 12 -41.47 48.26 13.70
CA GLY A 12 -42.24 47.75 14.83
C GLY A 12 -41.74 46.39 15.36
N PRO A 13 -42.21 45.99 16.56
CA PRO A 13 -41.71 44.82 17.28
C PRO A 13 -41.90 43.48 16.55
N GLU A 14 -42.66 43.44 15.46
CA GLU A 14 -42.87 42.22 14.67
C GLU A 14 -41.67 41.86 13.77
N LEU A 15 -40.85 42.83 13.33
CA LEU A 15 -39.68 42.53 12.48
C LEU A 15 -38.46 42.06 13.29
N ALA A 16 -38.35 42.49 14.56
CA ALA A 16 -37.31 42.01 15.48
C ALA A 16 -37.56 40.55 15.90
N VAL A 17 -38.82 40.13 16.01
CA VAL A 17 -39.17 38.72 16.30
C VAL A 17 -38.87 37.84 15.08
N PHE A 18 -39.13 38.30 13.84
CA PHE A 18 -38.81 37.51 12.66
C PHE A 18 -37.30 37.31 12.42
N ILE A 19 -36.47 38.28 12.83
CA ILE A 19 -35.00 38.19 12.75
C ILE A 19 -34.41 37.37 13.91
N LEU A 20 -35.08 37.31 15.07
CA LEU A 20 -34.64 36.54 16.24
C LEU A 20 -35.24 35.13 16.34
N THR A 21 -36.19 34.74 15.48
CA THR A 21 -36.81 33.40 15.48
C THR A 21 -36.73 32.66 14.14
N ALA A 22 -35.89 33.10 13.20
CA ALA A 22 -35.54 32.26 12.05
C ALA A 22 -34.63 31.11 12.53
N PRO A 23 -34.92 29.84 12.19
CA PRO A 23 -34.11 28.73 12.65
C PRO A 23 -32.72 28.84 12.02
N LEU A 24 -31.71 28.84 12.89
CA LEU A 24 -30.34 28.43 12.59
C LEU A 24 -30.36 26.96 12.12
N LEU A 25 -30.83 26.72 10.89
CA LEU A 25 -30.82 25.43 10.21
C LEU A 25 -30.47 25.65 8.74
N SER A 26 -29.29 26.21 8.49
CA SER A 26 -28.55 25.98 7.24
C SER A 26 -27.08 26.39 7.38
N SER A 27 -26.43 26.01 8.48
CA SER A 27 -25.04 25.59 8.35
C SER A 27 -25.11 24.10 7.97
N ARG A 28 -25.18 23.81 6.67
CA ARG A 28 -24.72 22.49 6.21
C ARG A 28 -23.23 22.48 6.56
N GLY A 29 -22.89 21.94 7.73
CA GLY A 29 -21.51 21.59 8.02
C GLY A 29 -21.08 20.68 6.88
N ALA A 30 -20.01 21.05 6.19
CA ALA A 30 -19.28 20.10 5.41
C ALA A 30 -18.82 19.03 6.41
N TYR A 31 -19.48 17.87 6.39
CA TYR A 31 -19.01 16.69 7.11
C TYR A 31 -17.82 16.14 6.33
N ALA A 32 -16.72 16.89 6.31
CA ALA A 32 -15.44 16.31 5.95
C ALA A 32 -15.13 15.25 7.00
N ILE A 33 -14.63 14.09 6.57
CA ILE A 33 -14.08 13.06 7.47
C ILE A 33 -13.07 13.78 8.38
N THR A 34 -13.41 13.98 9.65
CA THR A 34 -12.44 14.44 10.64
C THR A 34 -11.60 13.22 10.98
N GLN A 35 -10.45 13.08 10.33
CA GLN A 35 -9.46 12.07 10.71
C GLN A 35 -9.08 12.32 12.17
N GLY A 36 -9.33 11.33 13.03
CA GLY A 36 -9.07 11.43 14.47
C GLY A 36 -7.59 11.65 14.72
N THR A 37 -7.22 12.79 15.29
CA THR A 37 -5.84 13.04 15.74
C THR A 37 -5.57 12.26 17.01
N ILE A 38 -4.42 11.61 17.09
CA ILE A 38 -3.97 10.96 18.33
C ILE A 38 -3.49 12.04 19.32
N PRO A 39 -3.92 11.98 20.60
CA PRO A 39 -3.44 12.92 21.61
C PRO A 39 -1.91 12.89 21.77
N SER A 40 -1.37 13.98 22.30
CA SER A 40 0.05 14.10 22.66
C SER A 40 0.51 12.88 23.48
N PRO A 41 1.65 12.25 23.15
CA PRO A 41 2.23 11.21 23.99
C PRO A 41 2.81 11.80 25.31
N ASN A 42 2.83 13.13 25.43
CA ASN A 42 3.28 13.89 26.59
C ASN A 42 4.73 13.61 27.02
N LEU A 43 5.58 13.05 26.16
CA LEU A 43 6.98 12.75 26.49
C LEU A 43 7.77 14.00 26.87
N ASP A 44 8.48 13.97 27.99
CA ASP A 44 9.40 15.05 28.38
C ASP A 44 10.83 14.70 27.98
N LEU A 45 11.35 15.38 26.95
CA LEU A 45 12.70 15.20 26.43
C LEU A 45 13.70 16.23 27.00
N SER A 46 13.22 17.23 27.75
CA SER A 46 13.99 18.42 28.11
C SER A 46 15.24 18.13 28.94
N SER A 47 15.20 17.09 29.78
CA SER A 47 16.33 16.70 30.62
C SER A 47 17.32 15.74 29.94
N LEU A 48 16.96 15.17 28.78
CA LEU A 48 17.75 14.15 28.06
C LEU A 48 18.78 14.77 27.10
N GLY A 49 18.64 16.06 26.79
CA GLY A 49 19.39 16.76 25.74
C GLY A 49 18.98 16.25 24.36
N ARG A 50 19.94 15.88 23.51
CA ARG A 50 19.64 15.21 22.22
C ARG A 50 19.10 13.81 22.48
N VAL A 51 18.08 13.42 21.71
CA VAL A 51 17.42 12.11 21.76
C VAL A 51 17.33 11.58 20.34
N ALA A 52 17.78 10.36 20.12
CA ALA A 52 17.66 9.69 18.84
C ALA A 52 17.17 8.25 18.99
N ILE A 53 16.52 7.78 17.94
CA ILE A 53 15.97 6.44 17.77
C ILE A 53 16.81 5.75 16.70
N ALA A 54 17.27 4.53 16.97
CA ALA A 54 18.02 3.70 16.03
C ALA A 54 17.34 2.35 15.82
N GLY A 55 17.39 1.86 14.58
CA GLY A 55 16.69 0.64 14.16
C GLY A 55 17.11 0.08 12.81
N ASP A 56 16.35 -0.94 12.40
CA ASP A 56 16.38 -1.60 11.10
C ASP A 56 15.14 -1.17 10.32
N PHE A 57 15.23 -0.01 9.68
CA PHE A 57 14.16 0.59 8.91
C PHE A 57 14.72 1.55 7.86
N ASP A 58 14.01 1.70 6.74
CA ASP A 58 14.34 2.68 5.70
C ASP A 58 13.51 3.96 5.84
N SER A 59 12.37 3.87 6.52
CA SER A 59 11.47 4.98 6.77
C SER A 59 10.85 4.91 8.17
N ILE A 60 10.58 6.07 8.77
CA ILE A 60 10.05 6.23 10.12
C ILE A 60 8.97 7.33 10.18
N SER A 61 7.93 7.10 10.98
CA SER A 61 6.89 8.09 11.27
C SER A 61 6.38 7.97 12.71
N LEU A 62 5.76 9.04 13.22
CA LEU A 62 5.04 9.02 14.49
C LEU A 62 3.57 8.66 14.24
N TYR A 63 3.00 7.87 15.15
CA TYR A 63 1.56 7.58 15.17
C TYR A 63 0.79 8.82 15.65
N THR A 64 0.20 9.55 14.71
CA THR A 64 -0.42 10.87 14.91
C THR A 64 -1.88 10.93 14.48
N PHE A 65 -2.35 9.96 13.69
CA PHE A 65 -3.73 9.84 13.23
C PHE A 65 -4.27 8.42 13.40
N GLU A 66 -5.54 8.31 13.81
CA GLU A 66 -6.26 7.04 13.94
C GLU A 66 -6.31 6.31 12.59
N GLY A 67 -5.93 5.02 12.59
CA GLY A 67 -5.92 4.18 11.39
C GLY A 67 -4.57 4.11 10.66
N GLN A 68 -3.57 4.93 11.02
CA GLN A 68 -2.18 4.72 10.58
C GLN A 68 -1.67 3.37 11.07
N ASN A 69 -0.92 2.63 10.25
CA ASN A 69 -0.39 1.31 10.61
C ASN A 69 0.87 0.98 9.78
N GLU A 70 1.57 -0.09 10.15
CA GLU A 70 2.77 -0.63 9.47
C GLU A 70 2.46 -1.79 8.51
N ASN A 71 1.18 -2.04 8.19
CA ASN A 71 0.85 -3.20 7.37
C ASN A 71 1.31 -2.98 5.92
N ALA A 72 2.02 -3.96 5.38
CA ALA A 72 2.34 -4.01 3.96
C ALA A 72 1.04 -4.06 3.14
N PHE A 73 0.97 -3.29 2.06
CA PHE A 73 -0.12 -3.40 1.09
C PHE A 73 0.03 -4.71 0.31
N ASN A 74 -1.10 -5.36 -0.04
CA ASN A 74 -1.10 -6.65 -0.71
C ASN A 74 -0.38 -6.60 -2.07
N THR A 75 0.55 -7.53 -2.30
CA THR A 75 1.29 -7.69 -3.58
C THR A 75 0.59 -8.59 -4.60
N ASN A 76 -0.63 -9.03 -4.31
CA ASN A 76 -1.40 -9.96 -5.15
C ASN A 76 -2.18 -9.26 -6.29
N GLY A 77 -1.92 -7.98 -6.55
CA GLY A 77 -2.64 -7.16 -7.54
C GLY A 77 -3.86 -6.40 -6.99
N SER A 78 -4.21 -6.54 -5.71
CA SER A 78 -5.29 -5.77 -5.06
C SER A 78 -4.87 -4.32 -4.84
N GLN A 79 -5.71 -3.34 -5.16
CA GLN A 79 -5.41 -1.92 -4.96
C GLN A 79 -6.23 -1.32 -3.84
N SER A 80 -5.84 -0.17 -3.32
CA SER A 80 -6.63 0.60 -2.36
C SER A 80 -7.14 1.89 -2.99
N LEU A 81 -8.36 2.26 -2.63
CA LEU A 81 -8.79 3.66 -2.66
C LEU A 81 -8.09 4.37 -1.50
N LEU A 82 -7.41 5.46 -1.79
CA LEU A 82 -6.52 6.14 -0.87
C LEU A 82 -6.90 7.62 -0.73
N THR A 83 -6.68 8.15 0.46
CA THR A 83 -6.59 9.60 0.70
C THR A 83 -5.33 9.90 1.50
N ARG A 84 -5.13 11.14 1.95
CA ARG A 84 -3.97 11.53 2.76
C ARG A 84 -4.38 12.11 4.11
N TYR A 85 -3.62 11.76 5.14
CA TYR A 85 -3.62 12.45 6.43
C TYR A 85 -2.96 13.83 6.30
N PRO A 86 -3.24 14.79 7.21
CA PRO A 86 -2.59 16.11 7.22
C PRO A 86 -1.07 16.08 7.29
N ASN A 87 -0.47 15.02 7.86
CA ASN A 87 0.99 14.82 7.86
C ASN A 87 1.54 14.30 6.51
N GLY A 88 0.66 14.06 5.54
CA GLY A 88 1.00 13.63 4.20
C GLY A 88 1.03 12.12 3.96
N ALA A 89 0.92 11.28 5.00
CA ALA A 89 0.83 9.83 4.84
C ALA A 89 -0.51 9.42 4.20
N PHE A 90 -0.50 8.40 3.36
CA PHE A 90 -1.69 7.80 2.76
C PHE A 90 -2.50 7.02 3.80
N GLN A 91 -3.81 7.14 3.67
CA GLN A 91 -4.84 6.39 4.38
C GLN A 91 -5.60 5.53 3.36
N SER A 92 -5.73 4.22 3.63
CA SER A 92 -6.64 3.36 2.86
C SER A 92 -8.08 3.58 3.29
N LEU A 93 -8.95 3.84 2.32
CA LEU A 93 -10.39 4.03 2.48
C LEU A 93 -11.18 2.77 2.11
N GLY A 94 -10.58 1.87 1.33
CA GLY A 94 -11.20 0.62 0.92
C GLY A 94 -10.30 -0.17 -0.03
N LEU A 95 -10.14 -1.46 0.25
CA LEU A 95 -9.39 -2.37 -0.62
C LEU A 95 -10.28 -2.82 -1.79
N ALA A 96 -9.78 -2.67 -3.01
CA ALA A 96 -10.26 -3.34 -4.20
C ALA A 96 -9.47 -4.64 -4.40
N ASP A 97 -10.15 -5.71 -4.78
CA ASP A 97 -9.51 -7.00 -5.07
C ASP A 97 -8.72 -7.03 -6.40
N ALA A 98 -8.79 -5.95 -7.19
CA ALA A 98 -7.98 -5.73 -8.39
C ALA A 98 -7.81 -4.22 -8.68
N TYR A 99 -7.45 -3.89 -9.93
CA TYR A 99 -7.11 -2.54 -10.37
C TYR A 99 -8.27 -1.55 -10.35
N ILE A 100 -8.01 -0.34 -9.85
CA ILE A 100 -8.83 0.86 -10.01
C ILE A 100 -8.16 1.70 -11.11
N MET A 101 -8.86 1.91 -12.22
CA MET A 101 -8.29 2.55 -13.42
C MET A 101 -8.69 4.02 -13.56
N THR A 102 -9.82 4.43 -12.97
CA THR A 102 -10.39 5.75 -13.22
C THR A 102 -11.29 6.21 -12.07
N MET A 103 -11.29 7.51 -11.81
CA MET A 103 -12.15 8.13 -10.80
C MET A 103 -12.65 9.50 -11.25
N CYS A 104 -13.89 9.85 -10.93
CA CYS A 104 -14.39 11.21 -11.13
C CYS A 104 -15.42 11.64 -10.07
N PRO A 105 -15.43 12.92 -9.65
CA PRO A 105 -16.41 13.45 -8.71
C PRO A 105 -17.76 13.60 -9.41
N PHE A 106 -18.77 12.88 -8.94
CA PHE A 106 -20.12 12.94 -9.49
C PHE A 106 -20.91 14.10 -8.85
N VAL A 107 -20.88 15.24 -9.52
CA VAL A 107 -21.65 16.44 -9.16
C VAL A 107 -22.98 16.45 -9.91
N GLN A 108 -24.08 16.56 -9.18
CA GLN A 108 -25.42 16.63 -9.76
C GLN A 108 -25.71 18.04 -10.31
N LYS A 109 -26.79 18.18 -11.11
CA LYS A 109 -27.20 19.46 -11.71
C LYS A 109 -27.46 20.58 -10.69
N ASP A 110 -27.78 20.25 -9.45
CA ASP A 110 -28.00 21.20 -8.36
C ASP A 110 -26.69 21.67 -7.68
N GLY A 111 -25.53 21.19 -8.16
CA GLY A 111 -24.20 21.47 -7.62
C GLY A 111 -23.82 20.60 -6.43
N SER A 112 -24.67 19.66 -5.99
CA SER A 112 -24.34 18.76 -4.88
C SER A 112 -23.42 17.62 -5.33
N LEU A 113 -22.43 17.27 -4.49
CA LEU A 113 -21.58 16.11 -4.70
C LEU A 113 -22.32 14.85 -4.23
N ALA A 114 -22.69 13.97 -5.17
CA ALA A 114 -23.29 12.68 -4.87
C ALA A 114 -22.26 11.68 -4.30
N GLY A 115 -21.01 11.79 -4.77
CA GLY A 115 -19.89 10.94 -4.39
C GLY A 115 -18.81 10.94 -5.46
N VAL A 116 -17.89 9.99 -5.38
CA VAL A 116 -16.86 9.74 -6.39
C VAL A 116 -17.15 8.41 -7.06
N ILE A 117 -17.25 8.42 -8.38
CA ILE A 117 -17.32 7.20 -9.18
C ILE A 117 -15.93 6.60 -9.24
N VAL A 118 -15.83 5.33 -8.91
CA VAL A 118 -14.60 4.53 -8.95
C VAL A 118 -14.81 3.41 -9.95
N GLY A 119 -14.01 3.37 -11.01
CA GLY A 119 -14.09 2.38 -12.08
C GLY A 119 -12.78 1.62 -12.27
N GLY A 120 -12.83 0.35 -12.67
CA GLY A 120 -11.65 -0.48 -12.88
C GLY A 120 -11.95 -1.90 -13.35
N ASN A 121 -11.13 -2.86 -12.91
CA ASN A 121 -11.30 -4.30 -13.16
C ASN A 121 -11.51 -5.11 -11.87
N PHE A 122 -11.97 -4.45 -10.81
CA PHE A 122 -12.23 -5.07 -9.51
C PHE A 122 -13.63 -5.70 -9.47
N THR A 123 -13.79 -6.72 -8.64
CA THR A 123 -15.10 -7.34 -8.35
C THR A 123 -15.60 -7.02 -6.94
N SER A 124 -14.77 -6.38 -6.13
CA SER A 124 -15.17 -5.81 -4.85
C SER A 124 -14.38 -4.55 -4.51
N LEU A 125 -15.00 -3.64 -3.75
CA LEU A 125 -14.35 -2.45 -3.21
C LEU A 125 -14.79 -2.24 -1.77
N GLY A 126 -13.84 -2.16 -0.83
CA GLY A 126 -14.09 -2.00 0.60
C GLY A 126 -14.99 -3.09 1.19
N GLY A 127 -14.88 -4.32 0.66
CA GLY A 127 -15.72 -5.46 1.07
C GLY A 127 -17.12 -5.50 0.46
N VAL A 128 -17.49 -4.54 -0.39
CA VAL A 128 -18.76 -4.54 -1.13
C VAL A 128 -18.54 -5.19 -2.50
N GLU A 129 -19.35 -6.18 -2.86
CA GLU A 129 -19.40 -6.76 -4.21
C GLU A 129 -19.78 -5.69 -5.22
N ALA A 130 -18.89 -5.39 -6.16
CA ALA A 130 -19.06 -4.35 -7.16
C ALA A 130 -18.38 -4.77 -8.46
N GLN A 131 -19.16 -4.93 -9.54
CA GLN A 131 -18.66 -5.35 -10.85
C GLN A 131 -18.03 -4.16 -11.58
N SER A 132 -16.74 -3.92 -11.34
CA SER A 132 -15.88 -2.91 -12.00
C SER A 132 -16.25 -1.45 -11.81
N ILE A 133 -17.35 -1.14 -11.11
CA ILE A 133 -17.75 0.23 -10.83
C ILE A 133 -18.51 0.36 -9.51
N ALA A 134 -18.17 1.40 -8.75
CA ALA A 134 -18.80 1.73 -7.48
C ALA A 134 -18.86 3.26 -7.27
N LEU A 135 -19.73 3.70 -6.36
CA LEU A 135 -19.83 5.06 -5.86
C LEU A 135 -19.32 5.11 -4.42
N TRP A 136 -18.30 5.93 -4.16
CA TRP A 136 -17.80 6.21 -2.82
C TRP A 136 -18.31 7.57 -2.32
N ASN A 137 -18.87 7.60 -1.10
CA ASN A 137 -19.40 8.83 -0.52
C ASN A 137 -18.37 9.47 0.45
N PRO A 138 -17.86 10.69 0.18
CA PRO A 138 -16.87 11.34 1.03
C PRO A 138 -17.40 11.75 2.41
N ASN A 139 -18.71 11.92 2.59
CA ASN A 139 -19.28 12.35 3.86
C ASN A 139 -19.55 11.17 4.80
N THR A 140 -19.91 10.00 4.26
CA THR A 140 -20.28 8.81 5.06
C THR A 140 -19.28 7.67 4.97
N THR A 141 -18.26 7.81 4.12
CA THR A 141 -17.29 6.76 3.74
C THR A 141 -17.91 5.49 3.15
N GLN A 142 -19.21 5.52 2.83
CA GLN A 142 -19.93 4.37 2.34
C GLN A 142 -19.60 4.10 0.87
N ILE A 143 -19.37 2.83 0.54
CA ILE A 143 -19.23 2.34 -0.84
C ILE A 143 -20.56 1.73 -1.27
N THR A 144 -21.02 2.09 -2.46
CA THR A 144 -22.26 1.57 -3.07
C THR A 144 -21.94 1.01 -4.45
N ALA A 145 -22.25 -0.26 -4.69
CA ALA A 145 -22.08 -0.87 -6.01
C ALA A 145 -23.05 -0.27 -7.04
N LEU A 146 -22.62 -0.17 -8.30
CA LEU A 146 -23.47 0.24 -9.43
C LEU A 146 -23.67 -0.96 -10.38
N PRO A 147 -24.53 -1.94 -10.02
CA PRO A 147 -24.68 -3.18 -10.79
C PRO A 147 -25.33 -2.91 -12.16
N GLY A 148 -25.08 -3.79 -13.13
CA GLY A 148 -25.65 -3.70 -14.48
C GLY A 148 -24.61 -3.58 -15.60
N LEU A 149 -23.34 -3.44 -15.24
CA LEU A 149 -22.22 -3.66 -16.17
C LEU A 149 -21.66 -5.06 -15.97
N SER A 150 -21.26 -5.69 -17.06
CA SER A 150 -20.47 -6.90 -17.05
C SER A 150 -19.19 -6.60 -17.82
N GLY A 151 -18.02 -6.68 -17.18
CA GLY A 151 -16.71 -6.40 -17.80
C GLY A 151 -15.92 -5.31 -17.09
N LYS A 152 -14.89 -4.76 -17.75
CA LYS A 152 -13.94 -3.78 -17.19
C LYS A 152 -14.34 -2.34 -17.54
N VAL A 153 -14.26 -1.44 -16.57
CA VAL A 153 -14.37 0.02 -16.79
C VAL A 153 -12.97 0.62 -16.88
N SER A 154 -12.63 1.17 -18.04
CA SER A 154 -11.31 1.77 -18.29
C SER A 154 -11.30 3.28 -18.01
N THR A 155 -12.42 3.97 -18.22
CA THR A 155 -12.50 5.43 -18.12
C THR A 155 -13.90 5.89 -17.69
N VAL A 156 -13.95 6.93 -16.85
CA VAL A 156 -15.18 7.63 -16.51
C VAL A 156 -14.99 9.13 -16.68
N TYR A 157 -16.02 9.80 -17.20
CA TYR A 157 -16.09 11.25 -17.29
C TYR A 157 -17.38 11.75 -16.64
N CYS A 158 -17.25 12.47 -15.52
CA CYS A 158 -18.36 13.06 -14.79
C CYS A 158 -18.61 14.49 -15.30
N ASP A 159 -19.66 14.69 -16.11
CA ASP A 159 -20.05 16.01 -16.58
C ASP A 159 -20.93 16.72 -15.55
N ALA A 160 -20.31 17.61 -14.76
CA ALA A 160 -21.00 18.39 -13.74
C ALA A 160 -22.12 19.30 -14.31
N SER A 161 -22.03 19.72 -15.58
CA SER A 161 -23.04 20.60 -16.18
C SER A 161 -24.35 19.89 -16.50
N SER A 162 -24.27 18.61 -16.88
CA SER A 162 -25.43 17.77 -17.19
C SER A 162 -25.80 16.82 -16.04
N GLY A 163 -24.95 16.67 -15.02
CA GLY A 163 -25.13 15.66 -13.97
C GLY A 163 -25.16 14.25 -14.54
N THR A 164 -24.33 13.99 -15.57
CA THR A 164 -24.24 12.69 -16.26
C THR A 164 -22.83 12.15 -16.17
N VAL A 165 -22.69 10.86 -15.88
CA VAL A 165 -21.41 10.15 -15.90
C VAL A 165 -21.36 9.32 -17.17
N TYR A 166 -20.40 9.60 -18.03
CA TYR A 166 -20.11 8.77 -19.20
C TYR A 166 -19.09 7.72 -18.80
N VAL A 167 -19.39 6.46 -19.08
CA VAL A 167 -18.59 5.30 -18.68
C VAL A 167 -18.11 4.60 -19.95
N GLY A 168 -16.81 4.37 -20.05
CA GLY A 168 -16.17 3.69 -21.17
C GLY A 168 -15.28 2.54 -20.70
N GLY A 169 -15.23 1.46 -21.46
CA GLY A 169 -14.42 0.30 -21.10
C GLY A 169 -14.53 -0.84 -22.09
N SER A 170 -14.30 -2.05 -21.60
CA SER A 170 -14.55 -3.31 -22.29
C SER A 170 -15.62 -4.07 -21.50
N PHE A 171 -16.88 -3.78 -21.80
CA PHE A 171 -18.02 -4.29 -21.04
C PHE A 171 -19.29 -4.38 -21.89
N MET A 172 -20.25 -5.17 -21.43
CA MET A 172 -21.61 -5.21 -21.97
C MET A 172 -22.60 -4.72 -20.91
N ALA A 173 -23.63 -3.99 -21.34
CA ALA A 173 -24.69 -3.50 -20.47
C ALA A 173 -26.01 -3.38 -21.24
N SER A 174 -27.01 -4.19 -20.89
CA SER A 174 -28.29 -4.23 -21.61
C SER A 174 -28.07 -4.43 -23.12
N ASN A 175 -28.46 -3.46 -23.95
CA ASN A 175 -28.30 -3.47 -25.40
C ASN A 175 -27.14 -2.57 -25.87
N SER A 176 -26.20 -2.21 -24.99
CA SER A 176 -25.06 -1.34 -25.29
C SER A 176 -23.74 -2.05 -25.00
N THR A 177 -22.72 -1.77 -25.82
CA THR A 177 -21.37 -2.34 -25.67
C THR A 177 -20.35 -1.22 -25.45
N ASN A 178 -19.42 -1.41 -24.51
CA ASN A 178 -18.23 -0.59 -24.25
C ASN A 178 -18.44 0.88 -23.85
N ALA A 179 -19.65 1.43 -23.97
CA ALA A 179 -20.01 2.76 -23.50
C ALA A 179 -21.45 2.86 -22.98
N MET A 180 -21.63 3.57 -21.87
CA MET A 180 -22.90 3.81 -21.19
C MET A 180 -22.94 5.20 -20.55
N ALA A 181 -24.13 5.68 -20.22
CA ALA A 181 -24.32 6.85 -19.38
C ALA A 181 -25.04 6.49 -18.07
N TRP A 182 -24.63 7.12 -16.98
CA TRP A 182 -25.29 7.05 -15.68
C TRP A 182 -25.82 8.43 -15.28
N THR A 183 -27.11 8.48 -14.95
CA THR A 183 -27.78 9.69 -14.44
C THR A 183 -28.40 9.39 -13.07
N THR A 184 -29.64 8.92 -13.04
CA THR A 184 -30.29 8.31 -11.86
C THR A 184 -30.24 6.77 -11.91
N GLY A 185 -29.66 6.22 -12.97
CA GLY A 185 -29.50 4.81 -13.29
C GLY A 185 -28.82 4.66 -14.66
N TRP A 186 -28.62 3.42 -15.09
CA TRP A 186 -28.04 3.10 -16.40
C TRP A 186 -28.94 3.54 -17.55
N THR A 187 -28.35 4.24 -18.52
CA THR A 187 -29.01 4.72 -19.74
C THR A 187 -28.14 4.40 -20.95
N ASN A 188 -28.75 3.77 -21.96
CA ASN A 188 -28.07 3.52 -23.24
C ASN A 188 -27.83 4.84 -23.97
N LEU A 189 -26.66 4.98 -24.58
CA LEU A 189 -26.38 6.05 -25.53
C LEU A 189 -27.18 5.80 -26.83
N PRO A 190 -27.56 6.85 -27.59
CA PRO A 190 -28.43 6.70 -28.78
C PRO A 190 -27.82 5.86 -29.91
N PHE A 191 -26.54 5.52 -29.80
CA PHE A 191 -25.77 4.70 -30.74
C PHE A 191 -25.40 3.30 -30.19
N ALA A 192 -25.92 2.91 -29.02
CA ALA A 192 -25.69 1.62 -28.37
C ALA A 192 -24.20 1.28 -28.11
N GLY A 193 -23.38 2.32 -27.94
CA GLY A 193 -21.96 2.17 -27.59
C GLY A 193 -21.06 1.87 -28.80
N PHE A 194 -19.98 1.11 -28.59
CA PHE A 194 -18.94 0.88 -29.60
C PHE A 194 -18.66 -0.60 -29.78
N ASN A 195 -18.23 -0.96 -30.98
CA ASN A 195 -17.89 -2.33 -31.31
C ASN A 195 -16.56 -2.82 -30.71
N GLY A 196 -15.75 -1.92 -30.14
CA GLY A 196 -14.55 -2.23 -29.39
C GLY A 196 -14.33 -1.31 -28.18
N PRO A 197 -13.26 -1.55 -27.38
CA PRO A 197 -13.07 -0.91 -26.09
C PRO A 197 -12.93 0.61 -26.15
N VAL A 198 -13.46 1.29 -25.14
CA VAL A 198 -13.24 2.71 -24.89
C VAL A 198 -12.24 2.88 -23.75
N THR A 199 -11.20 3.67 -23.96
CA THR A 199 -10.08 3.87 -23.03
C THR A 199 -9.99 5.30 -22.52
N ALA A 200 -10.56 6.27 -23.23
CA ALA A 200 -10.53 7.67 -22.84
C ALA A 200 -11.83 8.39 -23.19
N ILE A 201 -12.29 9.27 -22.29
CA ILE A 201 -13.44 10.16 -22.51
C ILE A 201 -13.08 11.56 -22.04
N THR A 202 -13.40 12.57 -22.84
CA THR A 202 -13.29 13.98 -22.44
C THR A 202 -14.44 14.80 -23.02
N LYS A 203 -14.49 16.09 -22.68
CA LYS A 203 -15.44 17.05 -23.24
C LYS A 203 -14.69 18.21 -23.88
N ASN A 204 -15.15 18.65 -25.05
CA ASN A 204 -14.59 19.82 -25.72
C ASN A 204 -15.29 21.11 -25.29
N ALA A 205 -14.73 22.26 -25.72
CA ALA A 205 -15.28 23.57 -25.40
C ALA A 205 -16.70 23.82 -25.97
N ALA A 206 -17.09 23.10 -27.03
CA ALA A 206 -18.44 23.16 -27.60
C ALA A 206 -19.48 22.37 -26.78
N GLY A 207 -19.02 21.58 -25.80
CA GLY A 207 -19.87 20.75 -24.96
C GLY A 207 -20.13 19.34 -25.49
N ASN A 208 -19.47 18.94 -26.58
CA ASN A 208 -19.53 17.59 -27.11
C ASN A 208 -18.64 16.65 -26.31
N ILE A 209 -19.07 15.40 -26.17
CA ILE A 209 -18.35 14.32 -25.51
C ILE A 209 -17.51 13.59 -26.55
N LEU A 210 -16.23 13.42 -26.26
CA LEU A 210 -15.27 12.78 -27.14
C LEU A 210 -14.86 11.44 -26.55
N PHE A 211 -14.96 10.39 -27.36
CA PHE A 211 -14.57 9.03 -27.02
C PHE A 211 -13.31 8.64 -27.79
N GLY A 212 -12.34 8.08 -27.07
CA GLY A 212 -11.13 7.48 -27.61
C GLY A 212 -11.03 6.01 -27.22
N GLY A 213 -10.61 5.15 -28.13
CA GLY A 213 -10.44 3.73 -27.87
C GLY A 213 -9.90 2.94 -29.06
N GLU A 214 -10.25 1.65 -29.09
CA GLU A 214 -9.97 0.71 -30.18
C GLU A 214 -11.30 0.26 -30.78
N PHE A 215 -11.90 1.12 -31.60
CA PHE A 215 -13.18 0.85 -32.26
C PHE A 215 -13.19 1.46 -33.66
N ASP A 216 -13.93 0.84 -34.57
CA ASP A 216 -14.14 1.32 -35.94
C ASP A 216 -15.64 1.34 -36.32
N GLY A 217 -16.50 1.15 -35.33
CA GLY A 217 -17.94 1.28 -35.48
C GLY A 217 -18.74 1.41 -34.19
N LEU A 218 -20.00 1.78 -34.34
CA LEU A 218 -21.00 1.90 -33.27
C LEU A 218 -21.63 0.54 -32.93
N GLY A 219 -22.14 0.39 -31.71
CA GLY A 219 -22.67 -0.87 -31.18
C GLY A 219 -24.04 -1.28 -31.75
N ASN A 220 -24.76 -0.38 -32.40
CA ASN A 220 -26.06 -0.68 -33.01
C ASN A 220 -25.98 -1.48 -34.33
N THR A 221 -24.80 -1.85 -34.82
CA THR A 221 -24.63 -2.53 -36.11
C THR A 221 -24.15 -3.98 -36.05
N SER A 222 -23.83 -4.53 -34.87
CA SER A 222 -23.27 -5.88 -34.69
C SER A 222 -24.34 -6.96 -34.55
N THR A 223 -24.81 -7.49 -35.67
CA THR A 223 -25.47 -8.81 -35.73
C THR A 223 -24.73 -9.72 -36.71
N PRO A 224 -24.54 -11.02 -36.40
CA PRO A 224 -23.96 -11.97 -37.34
C PRO A 224 -24.74 -12.00 -38.67
N ARG A 225 -24.02 -12.08 -39.79
CA ARG A 225 -24.63 -12.18 -41.13
C ARG A 225 -25.47 -13.45 -41.32
N ASN A 226 -25.16 -14.51 -40.56
CA ASN A 226 -25.88 -15.78 -40.48
C ASN A 226 -26.20 -16.06 -39.00
N PRO A 227 -27.44 -15.81 -38.52
CA PRO A 227 -27.83 -16.16 -37.15
C PRO A 227 -27.99 -17.68 -36.98
N ASP A 228 -28.10 -18.13 -35.73
CA ASP A 228 -28.41 -19.53 -35.33
C ASP A 228 -27.34 -20.57 -35.71
N GLY A 229 -26.07 -20.15 -35.72
CA GLY A 229 -24.96 -20.95 -36.22
C GLY A 229 -24.30 -21.91 -35.23
N GLN A 230 -24.49 -21.75 -33.91
CA GLN A 230 -23.81 -22.53 -32.87
C GLN A 230 -24.76 -23.50 -32.20
N ALA A 231 -24.41 -24.79 -32.13
CA ALA A 231 -25.26 -25.84 -31.57
C ALA A 231 -24.99 -26.03 -30.08
N ILE A 232 -26.03 -25.92 -29.25
CA ILE A 232 -25.92 -26.14 -27.80
C ILE A 232 -25.88 -27.65 -27.51
N ASN A 233 -24.91 -28.09 -26.71
CA ASN A 233 -24.76 -29.50 -26.36
C ASN A 233 -25.78 -29.97 -25.32
N LEU A 234 -26.98 -30.31 -25.79
CA LEU A 234 -28.04 -30.86 -24.95
C LEU A 234 -27.68 -32.24 -24.36
N GLY A 235 -26.73 -32.97 -24.95
CA GLY A 235 -26.31 -34.30 -24.49
C GLY A 235 -25.54 -34.28 -23.16
N SER A 236 -24.97 -33.12 -22.80
CA SER A 236 -24.21 -32.94 -21.56
C SER A 236 -25.07 -32.68 -20.32
N GLY A 237 -26.39 -32.48 -20.50
CA GLY A 237 -27.34 -32.23 -19.42
C GLY A 237 -27.92 -33.49 -18.79
N ASN A 238 -28.51 -33.30 -17.60
CA ASN A 238 -29.37 -34.30 -16.98
C ASN A 238 -30.77 -34.24 -17.62
N ILE A 239 -31.06 -35.22 -18.47
CA ILE A 239 -32.31 -35.30 -19.23
C ILE A 239 -33.34 -36.14 -18.48
N THR A 240 -34.51 -35.56 -18.26
CA THR A 240 -35.64 -36.22 -17.61
C THR A 240 -36.90 -36.04 -18.44
N ALA A 241 -37.84 -36.95 -18.29
CA ALA A 241 -39.12 -36.89 -18.97
C ALA A 241 -40.22 -37.50 -18.10
N ASP A 242 -41.44 -37.00 -18.25
CA ASP A 242 -42.64 -37.59 -17.64
C ASP A 242 -43.60 -38.09 -18.74
N GLY A 243 -44.44 -39.06 -18.39
CA GLY A 243 -45.39 -39.66 -19.33
C GLY A 243 -44.76 -40.57 -20.40
N THR A 244 -43.46 -40.91 -20.28
CA THR A 244 -42.74 -41.79 -21.21
C THR A 244 -43.37 -43.18 -21.30
N THR A 245 -43.40 -43.76 -22.49
CA THR A 245 -43.92 -45.13 -22.72
C THR A 245 -43.09 -46.21 -22.02
N GLY A 246 -43.71 -47.34 -21.68
CA GLY A 246 -43.01 -48.56 -21.24
C GLY A 246 -42.53 -49.45 -22.40
N THR A 247 -42.74 -49.04 -23.65
CA THR A 247 -42.30 -49.78 -24.84
C THR A 247 -40.78 -49.70 -25.01
N ALA A 248 -40.11 -50.85 -24.96
CA ALA A 248 -38.66 -50.94 -25.13
C ALA A 248 -38.19 -50.30 -26.45
N GLY A 249 -37.21 -49.41 -26.37
CA GLY A 249 -36.63 -48.72 -27.53
C GLY A 249 -37.21 -47.34 -27.80
N TYR A 250 -38.25 -46.92 -27.07
CA TYR A 250 -38.88 -45.60 -27.17
C TYR A 250 -38.95 -44.85 -25.82
N ASP A 251 -38.33 -45.42 -24.79
CA ASP A 251 -38.36 -45.00 -23.39
C ASP A 251 -37.18 -44.10 -22.98
N ASN A 252 -36.23 -43.85 -23.89
CA ASN A 252 -35.05 -43.03 -23.62
C ASN A 252 -35.19 -41.61 -24.22
N PRO A 253 -35.49 -40.57 -23.42
CA PRO A 253 -35.64 -39.20 -23.91
C PRO A 253 -34.32 -38.57 -24.41
N SER A 254 -33.16 -39.10 -24.04
CA SER A 254 -31.87 -38.61 -24.56
C SER A 254 -31.58 -39.11 -25.98
N SER A 255 -32.30 -40.13 -26.45
CA SER A 255 -32.05 -40.75 -27.77
C SER A 255 -32.43 -39.86 -28.97
N ILE A 256 -33.15 -38.76 -28.74
CA ILE A 256 -33.61 -37.84 -29.78
C ILE A 256 -32.72 -36.58 -29.93
N ILE A 257 -31.72 -36.40 -29.06
CA ILE A 257 -30.79 -35.26 -29.15
C ILE A 257 -29.93 -35.41 -30.41
N CYS A 258 -29.78 -34.35 -31.21
CA CYS A 258 -29.05 -34.36 -32.49
C CYS A 258 -29.58 -35.37 -33.53
N ASN A 259 -30.80 -35.90 -33.38
CA ASN A 259 -31.36 -36.85 -34.34
C ASN A 259 -32.15 -36.11 -35.44
N THR A 260 -31.81 -36.33 -36.70
CA THR A 260 -32.46 -35.70 -37.87
C THR A 260 -33.73 -36.44 -38.34
N GLY A 261 -34.36 -37.20 -37.45
CA GLY A 261 -35.71 -37.75 -37.63
C GLY A 261 -35.80 -39.11 -38.34
N THR A 262 -34.69 -39.83 -38.55
CA THR A 262 -34.68 -41.08 -39.34
C THR A 262 -34.23 -42.34 -38.59
N SER A 263 -33.86 -42.27 -37.31
CA SER A 263 -33.18 -43.40 -36.62
C SER A 263 -33.74 -43.83 -35.26
N THR A 264 -34.33 -42.93 -34.45
CA THR A 264 -34.89 -43.24 -33.11
C THR A 264 -36.06 -42.29 -32.77
N SER A 265 -36.88 -42.64 -31.79
CA SER A 265 -37.98 -41.77 -31.31
C SER A 265 -38.15 -41.92 -29.80
N TRP A 266 -38.57 -40.84 -29.14
CA TRP A 266 -39.05 -40.87 -27.77
C TRP A 266 -40.57 -40.67 -27.79
N LEU A 267 -41.30 -41.59 -27.14
CA LEU A 267 -42.75 -41.63 -27.18
C LEU A 267 -43.36 -41.49 -25.79
N LEU A 268 -44.50 -40.81 -25.72
CA LEU A 268 -45.38 -40.83 -24.56
C LEU A 268 -46.25 -42.10 -24.55
N ALA A 269 -46.62 -42.54 -23.35
CA ALA A 269 -47.60 -43.58 -23.12
C ALA A 269 -48.98 -43.19 -23.69
N ASP A 270 -49.80 -44.20 -23.97
CA ASP A 270 -51.11 -44.00 -24.60
C ASP A 270 -51.99 -43.08 -23.76
N SER A 271 -52.62 -42.11 -24.41
CA SER A 271 -53.54 -41.14 -23.79
C SER A 271 -52.93 -40.39 -22.58
N THR A 272 -51.61 -40.27 -22.52
CA THR A 272 -50.88 -39.67 -21.39
C THR A 272 -50.13 -38.42 -21.88
N ALA A 273 -50.32 -37.30 -21.16
CA ALA A 273 -49.52 -36.10 -21.37
C ALA A 273 -48.14 -36.26 -20.72
N GLY A 274 -47.17 -35.46 -21.15
CA GLY A 274 -45.81 -35.57 -20.63
C GLY A 274 -44.94 -34.42 -21.09
N TYR A 275 -43.69 -34.44 -20.63
CA TYR A 275 -42.71 -33.42 -20.95
C TYR A 275 -41.34 -34.01 -21.20
N TRP A 276 -40.52 -33.23 -21.91
CA TRP A 276 -39.08 -33.41 -22.01
C TRP A 276 -38.40 -32.26 -21.27
N GLN A 277 -37.44 -32.56 -20.41
CA GLN A 277 -36.76 -31.57 -19.57
C GLN A 277 -35.25 -31.80 -19.57
N GLY A 278 -34.49 -30.73 -19.73
CA GLY A 278 -33.04 -30.72 -19.58
C GLY A 278 -32.60 -29.78 -18.46
N ASN A 279 -31.71 -30.26 -17.59
CA ASN A 279 -31.01 -29.45 -16.59
C ASN A 279 -29.50 -29.52 -16.86
N PHE A 280 -28.85 -28.37 -17.01
CA PHE A 280 -27.46 -28.27 -17.48
C PHE A 280 -26.54 -27.65 -16.44
N SER A 281 -25.28 -28.10 -16.41
CA SER A 281 -24.22 -27.53 -15.56
C SER A 281 -23.54 -26.30 -16.18
N PHE A 282 -24.13 -25.73 -17.24
CA PHE A 282 -23.69 -24.52 -17.92
C PHE A 282 -24.90 -23.75 -18.44
N GLY A 283 -24.80 -22.42 -18.46
CA GLY A 283 -25.80 -21.53 -19.05
C GLY A 283 -25.52 -21.24 -20.52
N PHE A 284 -26.60 -21.04 -21.29
CA PHE A 284 -26.61 -20.70 -22.70
C PHE A 284 -27.73 -19.70 -23.01
N ASN A 285 -27.68 -19.03 -24.16
CA ASN A 285 -28.68 -18.04 -24.58
C ASN A 285 -29.29 -18.48 -25.93
N PRO A 286 -30.37 -19.27 -25.92
CA PRO A 286 -30.86 -19.90 -27.13
C PRO A 286 -31.60 -18.89 -28.02
N THR A 287 -31.30 -18.94 -29.32
CA THR A 287 -31.91 -18.10 -30.35
C THR A 287 -32.92 -18.88 -31.20
N MET A 288 -32.69 -20.19 -31.37
CA MET A 288 -33.58 -21.10 -32.08
C MET A 288 -33.63 -22.50 -31.44
N ILE A 289 -34.82 -23.12 -31.45
CA ILE A 289 -35.00 -24.55 -31.21
C ILE A 289 -35.58 -25.20 -32.48
N ARG A 290 -34.99 -26.32 -32.87
CA ARG A 290 -35.44 -27.14 -33.99
C ARG A 290 -35.98 -28.46 -33.47
N LEU A 291 -37.20 -28.79 -33.87
CA LEU A 291 -37.90 -30.01 -33.45
C LEU A 291 -38.23 -30.89 -34.65
N TYR A 292 -38.05 -32.19 -34.48
CA TYR A 292 -38.48 -33.21 -35.43
C TYR A 292 -39.61 -34.02 -34.80
N ASN A 293 -40.76 -34.04 -35.48
CA ASN A 293 -41.89 -34.80 -35.00
C ASN A 293 -41.68 -36.30 -35.28
N THR A 294 -42.15 -37.15 -34.38
CA THR A 294 -42.19 -38.59 -34.67
C THR A 294 -43.36 -38.89 -35.60
N GLN A 295 -43.23 -39.97 -36.37
CA GLN A 295 -44.31 -40.56 -37.18
C GLN A 295 -44.52 -42.04 -36.82
N GLN A 296 -43.86 -42.51 -35.76
CA GLN A 296 -43.89 -43.90 -35.33
C GLN A 296 -45.33 -44.28 -34.93
N ASP A 297 -45.87 -45.32 -35.58
CA ASP A 297 -47.23 -45.84 -35.34
C ASP A 297 -48.34 -44.76 -35.40
N GLY A 298 -48.14 -43.71 -36.20
CA GLY A 298 -49.09 -42.60 -36.35
C GLY A 298 -49.14 -41.64 -35.15
N ARG A 299 -48.19 -41.75 -34.20
CA ARG A 299 -48.01 -40.82 -33.08
C ARG A 299 -47.25 -39.57 -33.50
N GLY A 300 -47.42 -38.48 -32.75
CA GLY A 300 -46.67 -37.25 -32.92
C GLY A 300 -47.15 -36.12 -32.00
N THR A 301 -46.32 -35.13 -31.75
CA THR A 301 -46.71 -33.92 -30.99
C THR A 301 -47.50 -32.97 -31.90
N LYS A 302 -48.64 -32.47 -31.42
CA LYS A 302 -49.52 -31.53 -32.17
C LYS A 302 -49.34 -30.10 -31.69
N GLU A 303 -49.36 -29.87 -30.38
CA GLU A 303 -49.08 -28.58 -29.75
C GLU A 303 -48.13 -28.78 -28.56
N PHE A 304 -47.21 -27.85 -28.39
CA PHE A 304 -46.33 -27.78 -27.23
C PHE A 304 -46.22 -26.35 -26.70
N TYR A 305 -45.63 -26.20 -25.51
CA TYR A 305 -45.11 -24.91 -25.05
C TYR A 305 -43.75 -25.08 -24.39
N PHE A 306 -42.97 -23.99 -24.39
CA PHE A 306 -41.63 -23.94 -23.85
C PHE A 306 -41.63 -23.19 -22.52
N GLU A 307 -41.12 -23.82 -21.48
CA GLU A 307 -41.04 -23.28 -20.12
C GLU A 307 -39.56 -23.09 -19.75
N ASP A 308 -39.18 -21.87 -19.39
CA ASP A 308 -37.91 -21.60 -18.72
C ASP A 308 -38.07 -21.94 -17.23
N LEU A 309 -37.33 -22.95 -16.76
CA LEU A 309 -37.46 -23.43 -15.39
C LEU A 309 -36.80 -22.49 -14.37
N ASN A 310 -35.95 -21.56 -14.80
CA ASN A 310 -35.34 -20.57 -13.93
C ASN A 310 -36.34 -19.46 -13.56
N SER A 311 -37.10 -18.94 -14.54
CA SER A 311 -38.13 -17.93 -14.30
C SER A 311 -39.53 -18.50 -14.01
N GLY A 312 -39.80 -19.75 -14.39
CA GLY A 312 -41.12 -20.36 -14.37
C GLY A 312 -42.08 -19.84 -15.45
N GLY A 313 -41.57 -19.08 -16.43
CA GLY A 313 -42.35 -18.44 -17.48
C GLY A 313 -42.46 -19.28 -18.75
N ILE A 314 -43.57 -19.13 -19.48
CA ILE A 314 -43.74 -19.64 -20.85
C ILE A 314 -43.15 -18.61 -21.82
N LEU A 315 -42.23 -19.05 -22.68
CA LEU A 315 -41.56 -18.16 -23.64
C LEU A 315 -42.34 -18.01 -24.94
N ASN A 316 -42.23 -16.83 -25.57
CA ASN A 316 -42.78 -16.58 -26.90
C ASN A 316 -41.80 -17.07 -27.97
N LEU A 317 -42.35 -17.77 -28.96
CA LEU A 317 -41.61 -18.33 -30.09
C LEU A 317 -42.19 -17.83 -31.41
N ASN A 318 -41.32 -17.56 -32.39
CA ASN A 318 -41.68 -17.28 -33.77
C ASN A 318 -41.36 -18.47 -34.67
N TYR A 319 -42.24 -18.81 -35.61
CA TYR A 319 -42.06 -19.93 -36.54
C TYR A 319 -42.66 -19.64 -37.92
N LEU A 320 -42.30 -20.45 -38.91
CA LEU A 320 -42.92 -20.41 -40.24
C LEU A 320 -44.08 -21.40 -40.33
N ASP A 321 -45.26 -20.92 -40.72
CA ASP A 321 -46.41 -21.77 -40.97
C ASP A 321 -46.25 -22.64 -42.23
N ALA A 322 -47.22 -23.53 -42.51
CA ALA A 322 -47.19 -24.40 -43.69
C ALA A 322 -47.16 -23.67 -45.05
N ASN A 323 -47.44 -22.36 -45.07
CA ASN A 323 -47.37 -21.51 -46.27
C ASN A 323 -46.09 -20.64 -46.29
N GLY A 324 -45.17 -20.83 -45.34
CA GLY A 324 -43.94 -20.04 -45.19
C GLY A 324 -44.16 -18.64 -44.62
N ARG A 325 -45.26 -18.39 -43.90
CA ARG A 325 -45.52 -17.08 -43.27
C ARG A 325 -45.06 -17.10 -41.81
N ASN A 326 -44.44 -16.00 -41.37
CA ASN A 326 -44.01 -15.83 -39.98
C ASN A 326 -45.22 -15.72 -39.04
N GLN A 327 -45.23 -16.49 -37.96
CA GLN A 327 -46.27 -16.55 -36.93
C GLN A 327 -45.61 -16.58 -35.55
N SER A 328 -46.37 -16.20 -34.51
CA SER A 328 -45.91 -16.23 -33.11
C SER A 328 -46.81 -17.14 -32.27
N CYS A 329 -46.22 -17.86 -31.33
CA CYS A 329 -46.93 -18.74 -30.39
C CYS A 329 -46.29 -18.71 -29.00
N SER A 330 -47.02 -19.19 -27.99
CA SER A 330 -46.51 -19.35 -26.63
C SER A 330 -47.03 -20.64 -25.98
N ALA A 331 -48.28 -20.67 -25.53
CA ALA A 331 -48.89 -21.83 -24.86
C ALA A 331 -49.34 -22.95 -25.83
N ASN A 332 -49.49 -22.63 -27.12
CA ASN A 332 -50.02 -23.52 -28.16
C ASN A 332 -49.16 -23.44 -29.43
N CYS A 333 -47.88 -23.79 -29.34
CA CYS A 333 -47.00 -23.83 -30.51
C CYS A 333 -47.27 -25.07 -31.36
N PRO A 334 -47.72 -24.93 -32.62
CA PRO A 334 -48.13 -26.07 -33.43
C PRO A 334 -46.93 -26.77 -34.07
N LEU A 335 -46.93 -28.10 -34.05
CA LEU A 335 -45.94 -28.93 -34.74
C LEU A 335 -46.62 -29.77 -35.84
N ALA A 336 -46.08 -29.72 -37.05
CA ALA A 336 -46.66 -30.42 -38.20
C ALA A 336 -46.56 -31.95 -38.07
N ALA A 337 -47.56 -32.68 -38.55
CA ALA A 337 -47.56 -34.15 -38.61
C ALA A 337 -46.75 -34.65 -39.83
N ASN A 338 -45.46 -34.31 -39.89
CA ASN A 338 -44.51 -34.85 -40.85
C ASN A 338 -43.16 -35.11 -40.17
N SER A 339 -42.19 -35.67 -40.90
CA SER A 339 -40.84 -35.93 -40.39
C SER A 339 -39.84 -34.82 -40.71
N SER A 340 -40.29 -33.68 -41.23
CA SER A 340 -39.43 -32.53 -41.52
C SER A 340 -39.15 -31.74 -40.24
N ALA A 341 -37.98 -31.12 -40.19
CA ALA A 341 -37.63 -30.19 -39.12
C ALA A 341 -38.56 -28.98 -39.14
N GLN A 342 -38.92 -28.48 -37.96
CA GLN A 342 -39.60 -27.20 -37.81
C GLN A 342 -38.84 -26.33 -36.80
N ASP A 343 -38.57 -25.09 -37.20
CA ASP A 343 -37.74 -24.14 -36.45
C ASP A 343 -38.61 -23.12 -35.71
N PHE A 344 -38.25 -22.87 -34.45
CA PHE A 344 -38.90 -21.93 -33.56
C PHE A 344 -37.84 -21.00 -32.95
N HIS A 345 -37.98 -19.69 -33.16
CA HIS A 345 -37.02 -18.67 -32.71
C HIS A 345 -37.52 -17.99 -31.44
N PHE A 346 -36.63 -17.77 -30.46
CA PHE A 346 -36.96 -17.14 -29.19
C PHE A 346 -37.07 -15.62 -29.35
N VAL A 347 -38.16 -15.01 -28.86
CA VAL A 347 -38.38 -13.56 -28.99
C VAL A 347 -38.94 -12.96 -27.69
N PRO A 348 -38.11 -12.29 -26.87
CA PRO A 348 -36.64 -12.17 -26.99
C PRO A 348 -35.92 -13.48 -26.58
N PRO A 349 -34.65 -13.67 -26.98
CA PRO A 349 -33.77 -14.67 -26.37
C PRO A 349 -33.63 -14.42 -24.86
N VAL A 350 -33.62 -15.50 -24.07
CA VAL A 350 -33.48 -15.45 -22.61
C VAL A 350 -32.45 -16.48 -22.19
N GLY A 351 -31.41 -16.04 -21.48
CA GLY A 351 -30.38 -16.94 -20.94
C GLY A 351 -30.98 -17.96 -19.97
N MET A 352 -30.64 -19.23 -20.13
CA MET A 352 -31.17 -20.34 -19.32
C MET A 352 -30.13 -21.44 -19.11
N ALA A 353 -30.36 -22.27 -18.09
CA ALA A 353 -29.58 -23.49 -17.81
C ALA A 353 -30.49 -24.70 -17.52
N ALA A 354 -31.81 -24.50 -17.51
CA ALA A 354 -32.80 -25.54 -17.34
C ALA A 354 -34.08 -25.14 -18.06
N PHE A 355 -34.65 -26.06 -18.85
CA PHE A 355 -35.89 -25.81 -19.58
C PHE A 355 -36.74 -27.05 -19.70
N ARG A 356 -38.02 -26.85 -20.01
CA ARG A 356 -38.97 -27.91 -20.26
C ARG A 356 -39.81 -27.65 -21.51
N ILE A 357 -40.00 -28.70 -22.30
CA ILE A 357 -40.93 -28.75 -23.42
C ILE A 357 -42.13 -29.60 -22.98
N GLN A 358 -43.29 -28.96 -22.89
CA GLN A 358 -44.52 -29.60 -22.46
C GLN A 358 -45.37 -29.97 -23.67
N ILE A 359 -45.74 -31.25 -23.79
CA ILE A 359 -46.61 -31.72 -24.89
C ILE A 359 -48.07 -31.48 -24.47
N ALA A 360 -48.70 -30.47 -25.07
CA ALA A 360 -50.06 -30.04 -24.75
C ALA A 360 -51.13 -30.88 -25.46
N SER A 361 -50.87 -31.29 -26.71
CA SER A 361 -51.74 -32.19 -27.46
C SER A 361 -50.94 -33.01 -28.49
N TRP A 362 -51.48 -34.15 -28.94
CA TRP A 362 -50.79 -35.10 -29.83
C TRP A 362 -51.67 -35.68 -30.94
N TYR A 363 -51.01 -36.23 -31.96
CA TYR A 363 -51.59 -37.05 -33.02
C TYR A 363 -51.57 -38.52 -32.61
N GLY A 364 -52.58 -39.30 -33.02
CA GLY A 364 -52.64 -40.74 -32.74
C GLY A 364 -52.87 -41.08 -31.27
N ALA A 365 -52.33 -42.23 -30.83
CA ALA A 365 -52.56 -42.78 -29.48
C ALA A 365 -51.75 -42.08 -28.37
N GLY A 366 -50.69 -41.34 -28.71
CA GLY A 366 -49.81 -40.64 -27.76
C GLY A 366 -48.87 -39.68 -28.48
N GLY A 367 -48.25 -38.75 -27.74
CA GLY A 367 -47.27 -37.80 -28.28
C GLY A 367 -45.87 -38.40 -28.41
N GLY A 368 -44.94 -37.58 -28.91
CA GLY A 368 -43.54 -37.96 -29.02
C GLY A 368 -42.77 -37.06 -29.97
N LEU A 369 -41.46 -37.22 -29.98
CA LEU A 369 -40.52 -36.50 -30.84
C LEU A 369 -39.49 -37.50 -31.40
N SER A 370 -38.94 -37.19 -32.57
CA SER A 370 -37.86 -37.97 -33.20
C SER A 370 -36.52 -37.24 -33.20
N GLY A 371 -36.51 -35.94 -32.84
CA GLY A 371 -35.32 -35.10 -32.88
C GLY A 371 -35.49 -33.79 -32.13
N ILE A 372 -34.43 -33.33 -31.46
CA ILE A 372 -34.32 -32.01 -30.84
C ILE A 372 -32.91 -31.44 -31.03
N GLU A 373 -32.84 -30.19 -31.46
CA GLU A 373 -31.61 -29.39 -31.58
C GLU A 373 -31.87 -27.98 -31.06
N MET A 374 -30.86 -27.35 -30.46
CA MET A 374 -30.96 -26.00 -29.91
C MET A 374 -29.74 -25.20 -30.32
N PHE A 375 -29.94 -23.93 -30.69
CA PHE A 375 -28.93 -23.07 -31.28
C PHE A 375 -28.83 -21.73 -30.56
N GLN A 376 -27.66 -21.11 -30.68
CA GLN A 376 -27.37 -19.76 -30.20
C GLN A 376 -26.47 -19.02 -31.21
N ASP A 377 -26.34 -17.71 -31.01
CA ASP A 377 -25.40 -16.88 -31.79
C ASP A 377 -24.01 -16.80 -31.15
N ASP A 378 -23.91 -17.02 -29.84
CA ASP A 378 -22.66 -16.94 -29.10
C ASP A 378 -21.74 -18.14 -29.37
N ILE A 379 -20.51 -17.87 -29.83
CA ILE A 379 -19.48 -18.88 -30.03
C ILE A 379 -18.70 -19.06 -28.72
N TYR A 380 -18.94 -20.16 -28.01
CA TYR A 380 -18.25 -20.48 -26.76
C TYR A 380 -17.36 -21.72 -26.89
N SER A 381 -16.21 -21.69 -26.23
CA SER A 381 -15.44 -22.89 -25.89
C SER A 381 -15.24 -22.95 -24.37
N PHE A 382 -15.80 -23.98 -23.74
CA PHE A 382 -15.74 -24.29 -22.32
C PHE A 382 -14.52 -25.17 -21.99
N ALA A 383 -13.93 -24.95 -20.81
CA ALA A 383 -12.80 -25.70 -20.30
C ALA A 383 -13.20 -27.15 -19.97
N VAL A 384 -14.43 -27.34 -19.47
CA VAL A 384 -15.05 -28.67 -19.36
C VAL A 384 -15.49 -29.08 -20.76
N ASN A 385 -14.69 -29.92 -21.41
CA ASN A 385 -14.89 -30.27 -22.82
C ASN A 385 -16.27 -30.86 -23.13
N ASP A 386 -16.89 -31.55 -22.17
CA ASP A 386 -18.22 -32.14 -22.33
C ASP A 386 -19.33 -31.12 -22.61
N PHE A 387 -19.13 -29.83 -22.31
CA PHE A 387 -20.11 -28.77 -22.58
C PHE A 387 -20.03 -28.20 -23.99
N ASN A 388 -18.92 -28.44 -24.70
CA ASN A 388 -18.74 -27.92 -26.04
C ASN A 388 -19.62 -28.65 -27.06
N GLU A 389 -19.78 -28.06 -28.25
CA GLU A 389 -20.74 -28.48 -29.26
C GLU A 389 -20.70 -30.00 -29.55
N PRO A 390 -21.86 -30.67 -29.63
CA PRO A 390 -21.93 -32.10 -29.88
C PRO A 390 -21.58 -32.41 -31.34
N GLN A 391 -21.08 -33.62 -31.59
CA GLN A 391 -20.90 -34.17 -32.94
C GLN A 391 -22.27 -34.62 -33.49
N CYS A 392 -23.19 -33.69 -33.76
CA CYS A 392 -24.37 -34.00 -34.57
C CYS A 392 -23.90 -34.27 -36.03
N ASP A 393 -24.63 -35.07 -36.83
CA ASP A 393 -24.21 -35.53 -38.19
C ASP A 393 -23.88 -34.41 -39.21
N HIS A 394 -24.17 -33.14 -38.88
CA HIS A 394 -23.88 -31.96 -39.69
C HIS A 394 -22.84 -30.99 -39.07
N VAL A 395 -22.29 -31.31 -37.89
CA VAL A 395 -21.33 -30.47 -37.14
C VAL A 395 -20.01 -31.24 -36.95
N SER A 396 -19.29 -31.48 -38.06
CA SER A 396 -18.03 -32.25 -38.04
C SER A 396 -16.84 -31.50 -37.42
N THR A 397 -16.99 -30.22 -37.07
CA THR A 397 -15.90 -29.32 -36.66
C THR A 397 -16.24 -28.44 -35.44
N GLY A 398 -17.16 -28.90 -34.59
CA GLY A 398 -17.64 -28.18 -33.40
C GLY A 398 -16.55 -27.76 -32.41
N SER A 399 -16.90 -26.78 -31.56
CA SER A 399 -16.00 -26.25 -30.52
C SER A 399 -15.49 -27.38 -29.62
N ASN A 400 -14.28 -27.27 -29.08
CA ASN A 400 -13.71 -28.21 -28.13
C ASN A 400 -12.70 -27.55 -27.18
N SER A 401 -12.24 -28.30 -26.19
CA SER A 401 -11.09 -27.93 -25.37
C SER A 401 -10.24 -29.15 -25.00
N SER A 402 -8.98 -28.89 -24.67
CA SER A 402 -8.03 -29.90 -24.19
C SER A 402 -7.24 -29.40 -23.01
N VAL A 403 -6.82 -30.31 -22.13
CA VAL A 403 -6.07 -30.00 -20.91
C VAL A 403 -4.74 -30.72 -20.90
N ASN A 404 -3.72 -30.06 -20.36
CA ASN A 404 -2.39 -30.62 -20.15
C ASN A 404 -1.93 -30.32 -18.71
N PRO A 405 -1.43 -31.30 -17.94
CA PRO A 405 -1.51 -32.74 -18.19
C PRO A 405 -2.97 -33.23 -18.27
N ALA A 406 -3.20 -34.30 -19.06
CA ALA A 406 -4.54 -34.86 -19.25
C ALA A 406 -5.18 -35.42 -17.96
N THR A 407 -4.38 -35.77 -16.95
CA THR A 407 -4.86 -36.31 -15.68
C THR A 407 -4.04 -35.79 -14.49
N GLY A 408 -4.68 -35.72 -13.32
CA GLY A 408 -4.03 -35.51 -12.02
C GLY A 408 -3.82 -34.06 -11.58
N VAL A 409 -3.91 -33.08 -12.48
CA VAL A 409 -3.70 -31.65 -12.15
C VAL A 409 -5.02 -30.86 -12.17
N TRP A 410 -5.78 -30.95 -13.27
CA TRP A 410 -7.03 -30.24 -13.45
C TRP A 410 -8.22 -31.03 -12.88
N ASN A 411 -8.97 -30.41 -11.98
CA ASN A 411 -10.16 -30.98 -11.36
C ASN A 411 -11.40 -30.17 -11.74
N ARG A 412 -12.50 -30.86 -12.05
CA ARG A 412 -13.79 -30.21 -12.33
C ARG A 412 -14.43 -29.72 -11.03
N MET A 413 -14.81 -28.45 -11.01
CA MET A 413 -15.48 -27.76 -9.92
C MET A 413 -16.93 -27.48 -10.32
N ALA A 414 -17.87 -27.82 -9.44
CA ALA A 414 -19.29 -27.56 -9.68
C ALA A 414 -19.60 -26.06 -9.54
N ASN A 415 -20.47 -25.53 -10.40
CA ASN A 415 -20.84 -24.12 -10.37
C ASN A 415 -21.67 -23.72 -9.13
N ASN A 416 -22.41 -24.67 -8.55
CA ASN A 416 -23.32 -24.49 -7.41
C ASN A 416 -24.26 -23.26 -7.50
N GLY A 417 -24.56 -22.78 -8.71
CA GLY A 417 -25.34 -21.56 -8.95
C GLY A 417 -24.62 -20.23 -8.69
N ASN A 418 -23.33 -20.26 -8.30
CA ASN A 418 -22.53 -19.07 -8.06
C ASN A 418 -21.82 -18.55 -9.32
N THR A 419 -21.72 -19.38 -10.36
CA THR A 419 -21.07 -19.04 -11.63
C THR A 419 -21.82 -19.67 -12.81
N SER A 420 -21.52 -19.21 -14.03
CA SER A 420 -22.29 -19.57 -15.24
C SER A 420 -22.11 -21.01 -15.74
N SER A 421 -21.03 -21.70 -15.35
CA SER A 421 -20.80 -23.10 -15.69
C SER A 421 -19.83 -23.77 -14.73
N ASP A 422 -19.84 -25.11 -14.66
CA ASP A 422 -18.71 -25.82 -14.06
C ASP A 422 -17.40 -25.39 -14.74
N TYR A 423 -16.30 -25.47 -13.99
CA TYR A 423 -14.99 -25.01 -14.44
C TYR A 423 -13.90 -25.98 -14.00
N LEU A 424 -12.69 -25.80 -14.50
CA LEU A 424 -11.53 -26.57 -14.09
C LEU A 424 -10.66 -25.76 -13.13
N SER A 425 -10.11 -26.43 -12.11
CA SER A 425 -9.19 -25.85 -11.12
C SER A 425 -7.95 -26.73 -10.95
N ALA A 426 -6.77 -26.11 -10.92
CA ALA A 426 -5.48 -26.75 -10.71
C ALA A 426 -4.78 -26.12 -9.50
N TYR A 427 -4.46 -26.93 -8.49
CA TYR A 427 -3.71 -26.53 -7.29
C TYR A 427 -2.26 -27.01 -7.40
N LEU A 428 -1.35 -26.07 -7.63
CA LEU A 428 0.05 -26.30 -7.94
C LEU A 428 0.92 -26.09 -6.68
N THR A 429 1.72 -27.07 -6.32
CA THR A 429 2.62 -27.01 -5.16
C THR A 429 4.10 -27.09 -5.53
N ASP A 430 4.41 -27.35 -6.80
CA ASP A 430 5.77 -27.45 -7.33
C ASP A 430 6.00 -26.35 -8.38
N ALA A 431 7.08 -25.57 -8.20
CA ALA A 431 7.43 -24.46 -9.09
C ALA A 431 7.65 -24.90 -10.55
N SER A 432 8.00 -26.17 -10.80
CA SER A 432 8.12 -26.71 -12.16
C SER A 432 6.78 -26.79 -12.90
N GLN A 433 5.66 -26.90 -12.17
CA GLN A 433 4.31 -26.92 -12.72
C GLN A 433 3.82 -25.52 -13.11
N VAL A 434 4.45 -24.46 -12.61
CA VAL A 434 4.20 -23.05 -12.96
C VAL A 434 4.89 -22.73 -14.28
N SER A 435 4.45 -23.41 -15.34
CA SER A 435 5.00 -23.32 -16.68
C SER A 435 3.93 -23.65 -17.73
N PRO A 436 4.20 -23.44 -19.03
CA PRO A 436 3.29 -23.83 -20.10
C PRO A 436 2.95 -25.34 -20.19
N SER A 437 3.61 -26.18 -19.38
CA SER A 437 3.27 -27.60 -19.24
C SER A 437 1.97 -27.86 -18.49
N THR A 438 1.44 -26.86 -17.77
CA THR A 438 0.09 -26.87 -17.20
C THR A 438 -0.78 -25.93 -18.02
N SER A 439 -1.75 -26.44 -18.77
CA SER A 439 -2.54 -25.61 -19.68
C SER A 439 -3.95 -26.12 -19.97
N VAL A 440 -4.81 -25.20 -20.40
CA VAL A 440 -6.11 -25.48 -21.02
C VAL A 440 -6.14 -24.77 -22.37
N SER A 441 -6.38 -25.50 -23.45
CA SER A 441 -6.52 -24.96 -24.81
C SER A 441 -7.97 -25.02 -25.25
N PHE A 442 -8.50 -23.87 -25.66
CA PHE A 442 -9.85 -23.65 -26.14
C PHE A 442 -9.84 -23.51 -27.66
N THR A 443 -10.65 -24.31 -28.34
CA THR A 443 -10.78 -24.31 -29.80
C THR A 443 -12.25 -24.02 -30.16
N PRO A 444 -12.63 -22.79 -30.48
CA PRO A 444 -13.99 -22.48 -30.93
C PRO A 444 -14.27 -23.05 -32.34
N ASP A 445 -15.55 -23.08 -32.74
CA ASP A 445 -16.01 -23.33 -34.11
C ASP A 445 -16.38 -22.01 -34.79
N ILE A 446 -15.40 -21.41 -35.47
CA ILE A 446 -15.58 -20.15 -36.20
C ILE A 446 -16.24 -20.43 -37.55
N LYS A 447 -17.52 -20.06 -37.68
CA LYS A 447 -18.32 -20.27 -38.90
C LYS A 447 -17.96 -19.36 -40.08
N GLN A 448 -17.34 -18.21 -39.82
CA GLN A 448 -16.94 -17.26 -40.86
C GLN A 448 -15.76 -16.41 -40.40
N SER A 449 -14.84 -16.07 -41.30
CA SER A 449 -13.78 -15.12 -40.99
C SER A 449 -14.34 -13.71 -40.81
N GLY A 450 -13.74 -12.93 -39.92
CA GLY A 450 -14.15 -11.56 -39.64
C GLY A 450 -13.40 -10.99 -38.45
N ASN A 451 -13.75 -9.78 -38.03
CA ASN A 451 -13.21 -9.20 -36.80
C ASN A 451 -13.99 -9.75 -35.61
N TYR A 452 -13.29 -10.24 -34.59
CA TYR A 452 -13.87 -10.79 -33.37
C TYR A 452 -13.31 -10.11 -32.12
N SER A 453 -14.17 -10.00 -31.10
CA SER A 453 -13.76 -9.78 -29.71
C SER A 453 -13.71 -11.13 -29.01
N ILE A 454 -12.60 -11.41 -28.33
CA ILE A 454 -12.40 -12.68 -27.61
C ILE A 454 -12.32 -12.38 -26.12
N THR A 455 -13.25 -12.97 -25.37
CA THR A 455 -13.42 -12.73 -23.94
C THR A 455 -13.22 -14.02 -23.14
N VAL A 456 -12.44 -13.96 -22.07
CA VAL A 456 -12.15 -15.07 -21.14
C VAL A 456 -12.91 -14.86 -19.85
N TYR A 457 -13.59 -15.90 -19.36
CA TYR A 457 -14.35 -15.86 -18.11
C TYR A 457 -13.58 -16.53 -16.98
N THR A 458 -13.48 -15.83 -15.84
CA THR A 458 -12.77 -16.29 -14.65
C THR A 458 -13.73 -16.33 -13.45
N PRO A 459 -14.01 -17.53 -12.89
CA PRO A 459 -14.82 -17.67 -11.69
C PRO A 459 -14.21 -16.95 -10.48
N GLY A 460 -15.05 -16.44 -9.57
CA GLY A 460 -14.63 -15.83 -8.31
C GLY A 460 -13.96 -16.81 -7.35
N CYS A 461 -12.97 -16.35 -6.58
CA CYS A 461 -12.18 -17.19 -5.67
C CYS A 461 -12.84 -17.43 -4.30
N LEU A 462 -13.86 -16.65 -3.91
CA LEU A 462 -14.57 -16.84 -2.64
C LEU A 462 -15.38 -18.13 -2.64
N GLN A 463 -15.93 -18.53 -3.78
CA GLN A 463 -16.82 -19.69 -3.88
C GLN A 463 -16.11 -21.03 -3.62
N ASP A 464 -14.79 -21.09 -3.85
CA ASP A 464 -13.97 -22.27 -3.62
C ASP A 464 -12.86 -22.07 -2.58
N ASN A 465 -12.87 -20.93 -1.86
CA ASN A 465 -11.90 -20.56 -0.81
C ASN A 465 -10.43 -20.56 -1.27
N THR A 466 -10.17 -20.13 -2.51
CA THR A 466 -8.82 -20.17 -3.11
C THR A 466 -8.14 -18.81 -3.20
N CYS A 467 -8.75 -17.73 -2.71
CA CYS A 467 -8.27 -16.35 -2.91
C CYS A 467 -6.80 -16.12 -2.51
N SER A 468 -6.33 -16.75 -1.43
CA SER A 468 -4.94 -16.61 -0.96
C SER A 468 -3.89 -17.29 -1.83
N THR A 469 -4.32 -18.18 -2.74
CA THR A 469 -3.43 -18.96 -3.61
C THR A 469 -3.64 -18.65 -5.08
N ARG A 470 -4.55 -17.76 -5.46
CA ARG A 470 -4.71 -17.31 -6.85
C ARG A 470 -3.52 -16.47 -7.32
N GLY A 471 -3.28 -16.48 -8.63
CA GLY A 471 -2.25 -15.66 -9.25
C GLY A 471 -2.57 -15.31 -10.70
N GLN A 472 -1.53 -15.12 -11.49
CA GLN A 472 -1.57 -14.68 -12.88
C GLN A 472 -1.53 -15.84 -13.86
N VAL A 473 -2.17 -15.67 -15.01
CA VAL A 473 -2.14 -16.59 -16.15
C VAL A 473 -1.87 -15.82 -17.44
N ASN A 474 -1.20 -16.50 -18.38
CA ASN A 474 -1.00 -16.03 -19.74
C ASN A 474 -2.04 -16.68 -20.65
N MET A 475 -2.75 -15.84 -21.40
CA MET A 475 -3.70 -16.19 -22.45
C MET A 475 -3.03 -16.00 -23.80
N THR A 476 -2.68 -17.09 -24.48
CA THR A 476 -2.00 -17.06 -25.78
C THR A 476 -2.96 -17.50 -26.88
N GLY A 477 -3.21 -16.63 -27.85
CA GLY A 477 -4.16 -16.85 -28.92
C GLY A 477 -3.51 -16.90 -30.30
N SER A 478 -3.83 -17.94 -31.07
CA SER A 478 -3.49 -18.10 -32.48
C SER A 478 -4.74 -17.84 -33.32
N MET A 479 -4.84 -16.67 -33.97
CA MET A 479 -6.09 -16.20 -34.60
C MET A 479 -6.14 -16.37 -36.11
N THR A 480 -4.99 -16.37 -36.77
CA THR A 480 -4.87 -16.56 -38.23
C THR A 480 -3.75 -17.53 -38.55
N SER A 481 -3.85 -18.17 -39.72
CA SER A 481 -2.90 -19.18 -40.20
C SER A 481 -1.46 -18.65 -40.42
N ASN A 482 -1.30 -17.34 -40.60
CA ASN A 482 -0.04 -16.73 -41.05
C ASN A 482 0.55 -15.71 -40.05
N SER A 483 -0.09 -15.49 -38.91
CA SER A 483 0.37 -14.51 -37.90
C SER A 483 0.96 -15.19 -36.67
N ALA A 484 1.89 -14.52 -36.00
CA ALA A 484 2.38 -14.97 -34.71
C ALA A 484 1.25 -14.95 -33.65
N PRO A 485 1.28 -15.86 -32.65
CA PRO A 485 0.33 -15.83 -31.55
C PRO A 485 0.44 -14.52 -30.74
N VAL A 486 -0.69 -14.07 -30.22
CA VAL A 486 -0.78 -12.91 -29.32
C VAL A 486 -0.91 -13.40 -27.89
N THR A 487 -0.20 -12.80 -26.94
CA THR A 487 -0.27 -13.19 -25.52
C THR A 487 -0.69 -12.02 -24.65
N THR A 488 -1.65 -12.26 -23.76
CA THR A 488 -2.15 -11.31 -22.77
C THR A 488 -2.12 -11.94 -21.38
N THR A 489 -1.58 -11.23 -20.38
CA THR A 489 -1.56 -11.69 -18.98
C THR A 489 -2.79 -11.19 -18.23
N ILE A 490 -3.45 -12.07 -17.47
CA ILE A 490 -4.59 -11.72 -16.61
C ILE A 490 -4.41 -12.28 -15.20
N TYR A 491 -4.93 -11.57 -14.20
CA TYR A 491 -4.97 -12.02 -12.80
C TYR A 491 -6.25 -12.80 -12.52
N GLN A 492 -6.20 -13.84 -11.68
CA GLN A 492 -7.37 -14.63 -11.26
C GLN A 492 -7.72 -14.48 -9.78
N THR A 493 -7.30 -13.38 -9.16
CA THR A 493 -7.44 -13.08 -7.71
C THR A 493 -8.79 -12.45 -7.34
N ASN A 494 -9.70 -12.30 -8.30
CA ASN A 494 -11.02 -11.72 -8.15
C ASN A 494 -11.91 -12.48 -7.14
N ASN A 495 -12.57 -11.76 -6.23
CA ASN A 495 -13.47 -12.35 -5.25
C ASN A 495 -14.71 -12.98 -5.89
N TYR A 496 -15.28 -12.32 -6.90
CA TYR A 496 -16.48 -12.71 -7.63
C TYR A 496 -16.16 -12.92 -9.12
N ASP A 497 -17.09 -13.48 -9.89
CA ASP A 497 -16.89 -13.75 -11.31
C ASP A 497 -16.50 -12.48 -12.10
N LYS A 498 -15.54 -12.63 -13.02
CA LYS A 498 -15.14 -11.58 -13.94
C LYS A 498 -14.89 -12.12 -15.34
N PHE A 499 -14.67 -11.21 -16.28
CA PHE A 499 -14.12 -11.55 -17.57
C PHE A 499 -13.16 -10.50 -18.08
N ASP A 500 -12.25 -10.94 -18.94
CA ASP A 500 -11.21 -10.12 -19.54
C ASP A 500 -11.24 -10.32 -21.07
N GLN A 501 -11.26 -9.23 -21.84
CA GLN A 501 -11.06 -9.29 -23.28
C GLN A 501 -9.57 -9.46 -23.57
N VAL A 502 -9.20 -10.53 -24.27
CA VAL A 502 -7.80 -10.91 -24.50
C VAL A 502 -7.34 -10.68 -25.94
N TYR A 503 -8.29 -10.44 -26.86
CA TYR A 503 -8.00 -10.13 -28.25
C TYR A 503 -9.16 -9.35 -28.90
N TYR A 504 -8.79 -8.47 -29.83
CA TYR A 504 -9.66 -7.77 -30.76
C TYR A 504 -9.01 -7.79 -32.13
N GLY A 505 -9.74 -8.23 -33.16
CA GLY A 505 -9.21 -8.19 -34.53
C GLY A 505 -9.63 -9.37 -35.38
N TYR A 506 -8.96 -9.55 -36.51
CA TYR A 506 -9.35 -10.52 -37.53
C TYR A 506 -9.04 -11.97 -37.13
N VAL A 507 -10.03 -12.85 -37.26
CA VAL A 507 -9.91 -14.29 -37.00
C VAL A 507 -10.27 -15.06 -38.28
N ASP A 508 -9.43 -16.03 -38.64
CA ASP A 508 -9.68 -16.93 -39.77
C ASP A 508 -10.78 -17.95 -39.41
N VAL A 509 -11.62 -18.29 -40.38
CA VAL A 509 -12.56 -19.42 -40.31
C VAL A 509 -11.83 -20.73 -40.06
N ASP A 510 -12.50 -21.65 -39.38
CA ASP A 510 -12.03 -23.02 -39.19
C ASP A 510 -11.75 -23.73 -40.52
N THR A 511 -10.59 -24.37 -40.62
CA THR A 511 -10.22 -25.25 -41.75
C THR A 511 -9.56 -26.52 -41.23
N ASP A 512 -9.42 -27.55 -42.08
CA ASP A 512 -8.68 -28.77 -41.71
C ASP A 512 -7.20 -28.50 -41.37
N ALA A 513 -6.63 -27.38 -41.84
CA ALA A 513 -5.22 -27.02 -41.66
C ALA A 513 -4.97 -26.03 -40.52
N PHE A 514 -5.98 -25.26 -40.11
CA PHE A 514 -5.88 -24.23 -39.09
C PHE A 514 -7.20 -24.08 -38.34
N LYS A 515 -7.11 -24.07 -37.01
CA LYS A 515 -8.21 -23.73 -36.10
C LYS A 515 -7.75 -22.62 -35.15
N PRO A 516 -8.50 -21.52 -35.03
CA PRO A 516 -8.27 -20.53 -33.99
C PRO A 516 -8.18 -21.22 -32.63
N THR A 517 -7.21 -20.83 -31.79
CA THR A 517 -6.99 -21.46 -30.48
C THR A 517 -6.59 -20.41 -29.46
N VAL A 518 -7.16 -20.49 -28.27
CA VAL A 518 -6.73 -19.70 -27.09
C VAL A 518 -6.24 -20.67 -26.03
N THR A 519 -5.03 -20.48 -25.53
CA THR A 519 -4.41 -21.34 -24.51
C THR A 519 -4.14 -20.56 -23.23
N LEU A 520 -4.66 -21.06 -22.12
CA LEU A 520 -4.40 -20.57 -20.76
C LEU A 520 -3.23 -21.34 -20.15
N THR A 521 -2.26 -20.62 -19.59
CA THR A 521 -1.09 -21.17 -18.86
C THR A 521 -0.79 -20.36 -17.60
N PRO A 522 -0.28 -20.93 -16.50
CA PRO A 522 0.22 -20.14 -15.38
C PRO A 522 1.42 -19.29 -15.82
N GLN A 523 1.49 -18.04 -15.37
CA GLN A 523 2.64 -17.18 -15.62
C GLN A 523 3.86 -17.68 -14.82
N ALA A 524 5.00 -17.83 -15.49
CA ALA A 524 6.24 -18.29 -14.88
C ALA A 524 6.79 -17.27 -13.85
N GLY A 525 7.49 -17.77 -12.82
CA GLY A 525 8.12 -16.93 -11.79
C GLY A 525 7.26 -16.65 -10.56
N GLN A 526 6.02 -17.15 -10.52
CA GLN A 526 5.14 -17.02 -9.36
C GLN A 526 5.49 -18.02 -8.25
N ASN A 527 5.23 -17.60 -7.00
CA ASN A 527 5.42 -18.45 -5.82
C ASN A 527 4.32 -19.53 -5.72
N VAL A 528 4.68 -20.69 -5.15
CA VAL A 528 3.74 -21.78 -4.83
C VAL A 528 3.45 -21.81 -3.33
N PRO A 529 2.25 -22.23 -2.88
CA PRO A 529 1.16 -22.83 -3.67
C PRO A 529 0.41 -21.82 -4.56
N LEU A 530 0.08 -22.24 -5.78
CA LEU A 530 -0.63 -21.44 -6.80
C LEU A 530 -1.89 -22.18 -7.28
N THR A 531 -3.02 -21.51 -7.37
CA THR A 531 -4.28 -22.02 -7.90
C THR A 531 -4.64 -21.32 -9.21
N VAL A 532 -4.92 -22.11 -10.24
CA VAL A 532 -5.29 -21.65 -11.58
C VAL A 532 -6.64 -22.23 -11.95
N VAL A 533 -7.53 -21.44 -12.54
CA VAL A 533 -8.81 -21.92 -13.08
C VAL A 533 -8.99 -21.63 -14.56
N ALA A 534 -9.87 -22.40 -15.19
CA ALA A 534 -10.32 -22.22 -16.56
C ALA A 534 -11.82 -22.50 -16.65
N GLN A 535 -12.62 -21.55 -17.15
CA GLN A 535 -14.07 -21.73 -17.30
C GLN A 535 -14.49 -21.79 -18.77
N ARG A 536 -14.44 -20.66 -19.49
CA ARG A 536 -14.79 -20.61 -20.92
C ARG A 536 -14.22 -19.37 -21.60
N VAL A 537 -14.19 -19.41 -22.93
CA VAL A 537 -13.90 -18.27 -23.81
C VAL A 537 -15.09 -18.02 -24.75
N ARG A 538 -15.38 -16.76 -25.07
CA ARG A 538 -16.41 -16.32 -26.02
C ARG A 538 -15.76 -15.61 -27.19
N PHE A 539 -16.18 -15.94 -28.40
CA PHE A 539 -15.82 -15.25 -29.64
C PHE A 539 -17.07 -14.52 -30.15
N GLU A 540 -17.01 -13.20 -30.17
CA GLU A 540 -18.11 -12.35 -30.61
C GLU A 540 -17.73 -11.67 -31.93
N LEU A 541 -18.49 -11.95 -32.99
CA LEU A 541 -18.24 -11.34 -34.30
C LEU A 541 -18.66 -9.87 -34.29
N ILE A 542 -17.75 -9.02 -34.75
CA ILE A 542 -17.92 -7.59 -34.85
C ILE A 542 -18.13 -7.19 -36.31
N THR A 543 -19.16 -6.38 -36.57
CA THR A 543 -19.37 -5.69 -37.84
C THR A 543 -19.00 -4.22 -37.69
N THR A 544 -18.62 -3.57 -38.80
CA THR A 544 -18.18 -2.17 -38.81
C THR A 544 -19.25 -1.29 -39.49
N THR A 545 -19.42 -0.05 -39.02
CA THR A 545 -20.24 0.97 -39.69
C THR A 545 -19.48 1.66 -40.82
N GLY A 546 -18.15 1.61 -40.78
CA GLY A 546 -17.25 2.30 -41.70
C GLY A 546 -17.14 3.81 -41.40
N GLY A 547 -15.93 4.37 -41.50
CA GLY A 547 -15.70 5.81 -41.33
C GLY A 547 -15.30 6.27 -39.92
N LEU A 548 -15.19 5.37 -38.94
CA LEU A 548 -14.58 5.60 -37.63
C LEU A 548 -13.27 4.82 -37.51
N ASN A 549 -12.34 5.35 -36.71
CA ASN A 549 -11.09 4.66 -36.35
C ASN A 549 -10.53 5.30 -35.07
N GLY A 550 -10.92 4.73 -33.93
CA GLY A 550 -10.43 5.07 -32.58
C GLY A 550 -10.97 6.36 -31.94
N LEU A 551 -11.61 7.26 -32.71
CA LEU A 551 -12.16 8.53 -32.22
C LEU A 551 -13.63 8.71 -32.61
N PHE A 552 -14.43 9.24 -31.69
CA PHE A 552 -15.83 9.62 -31.94
C PHE A 552 -16.24 10.87 -31.15
N GLU A 553 -16.86 11.84 -31.82
CA GLU A 553 -17.48 13.02 -31.22
C GLU A 553 -19.00 12.88 -31.14
N TYR A 554 -19.55 13.04 -29.94
CA TYR A 554 -20.97 12.95 -29.63
C TYR A 554 -21.52 14.27 -29.09
N ASN A 555 -22.58 14.80 -29.72
CA ASN A 555 -23.33 15.93 -29.19
C ASN A 555 -24.47 15.43 -28.27
N PRO A 556 -24.39 15.63 -26.94
CA PRO A 556 -25.42 15.14 -26.01
C PRO A 556 -26.78 15.85 -26.14
N ASN A 557 -26.87 16.94 -26.92
CA ASN A 557 -28.12 17.66 -27.15
C ASN A 557 -28.91 17.12 -28.36
N GLU A 558 -28.37 16.16 -29.10
CA GLU A 558 -29.03 15.56 -30.27
C GLU A 558 -29.62 14.19 -29.93
N ALA A 559 -30.88 13.97 -30.35
CA ALA A 559 -31.60 12.73 -30.05
C ALA A 559 -31.24 11.56 -30.99
N VAL A 560 -30.64 11.87 -32.15
CA VAL A 560 -30.24 10.90 -33.17
C VAL A 560 -28.80 11.18 -33.55
N VAL A 561 -28.00 10.12 -33.65
CA VAL A 561 -26.60 10.21 -34.06
C VAL A 561 -26.52 10.16 -35.57
N ASP A 562 -25.86 11.14 -36.18
CA ASP A 562 -25.54 11.13 -37.60
C ASP A 562 -24.45 10.08 -37.89
N THR A 563 -24.64 9.31 -38.95
CA THR A 563 -23.66 8.34 -39.45
C THR A 563 -22.74 8.93 -40.52
N ASP A 564 -22.94 10.20 -40.91
CA ASP A 564 -21.96 10.97 -41.68
C ASP A 564 -20.86 11.53 -40.77
N PHE A 565 -19.83 10.71 -40.58
CA PHE A 565 -18.68 11.06 -39.75
C PHE A 565 -17.78 12.15 -40.34
N SER A 566 -17.96 12.54 -41.61
CA SER A 566 -17.04 13.47 -42.30
C SER A 566 -17.16 14.93 -41.85
N SER A 567 -18.27 15.28 -41.18
CA SER A 567 -18.56 16.64 -40.73
C SER A 567 -17.83 17.04 -39.45
N SER A 568 -17.42 16.07 -38.63
CA SER A 568 -16.65 16.30 -37.40
C SER A 568 -15.15 16.23 -37.68
N ALA A 569 -14.42 17.27 -37.28
CA ALA A 569 -12.96 17.30 -37.37
C ALA A 569 -12.29 16.17 -36.54
N VAL A 570 -12.92 15.77 -35.43
CA VAL A 570 -12.45 14.69 -34.55
C VAL A 570 -12.63 13.33 -35.23
N ASN A 571 -13.81 13.08 -35.79
CA ASN A 571 -14.09 11.83 -36.50
C ASN A 571 -13.20 11.69 -37.75
N ALA A 572 -13.06 12.78 -38.52
CA ALA A 572 -12.18 12.85 -39.68
C ALA A 572 -10.70 12.65 -39.30
N ALA A 573 -10.27 13.16 -38.14
CA ALA A 573 -8.92 12.93 -37.62
C ALA A 573 -8.67 11.44 -37.39
N GLY A 574 -9.57 10.74 -36.70
CA GLY A 574 -9.48 9.29 -36.50
C GLY A 574 -9.44 8.52 -37.83
N ALA A 575 -10.38 8.82 -38.73
CA ALA A 575 -10.47 8.17 -40.04
C ALA A 575 -9.22 8.38 -40.95
N SER A 576 -8.41 9.41 -40.67
CA SER A 576 -7.15 9.68 -41.39
C SER A 576 -5.96 8.83 -40.93
N LEU A 577 -6.10 8.11 -39.82
CA LEU A 577 -5.07 7.22 -39.26
C LEU A 577 -5.05 5.87 -40.00
N GLY A 578 -3.94 5.16 -39.88
CA GLY A 578 -3.83 3.76 -40.30
C GLY A 578 -4.84 2.86 -39.59
N ALA A 579 -5.22 1.74 -40.21
CA ALA A 579 -6.19 0.79 -39.65
C ALA A 579 -5.73 0.25 -38.28
N GLY A 580 -6.68 0.06 -37.36
CA GLY A 580 -6.41 -0.44 -36.01
C GLY A 580 -5.77 0.61 -35.10
N ALA A 581 -6.13 1.89 -35.23
CA ALA A 581 -5.63 2.93 -34.35
C ALA A 581 -6.15 2.68 -32.93
N LEU A 582 -5.22 2.51 -31.97
CA LEU A 582 -5.54 2.45 -30.55
C LEU A 582 -5.31 3.83 -29.94
N ILE A 583 -6.37 4.49 -29.50
CA ILE A 583 -6.27 5.71 -28.71
C ILE A 583 -6.24 5.30 -27.24
N ASN A 584 -5.29 5.83 -26.45
CA ASN A 584 -5.17 5.53 -25.02
C ASN A 584 -5.51 6.74 -24.14
N ALA A 585 -5.25 7.96 -24.63
CA ALA A 585 -5.52 9.17 -23.88
C ALA A 585 -5.99 10.31 -24.80
N VAL A 586 -6.97 11.07 -24.32
CA VAL A 586 -7.42 12.32 -24.93
C VAL A 586 -7.48 13.41 -23.87
N GLN A 587 -6.94 14.59 -24.19
CA GLN A 587 -6.95 15.76 -23.29
C GLN A 587 -7.25 17.02 -24.08
N THR A 588 -8.11 17.87 -23.53
CA THR A 588 -8.41 19.19 -24.11
C THR A 588 -7.56 20.25 -23.41
N VAL A 589 -6.71 20.96 -24.14
CA VAL A 589 -5.91 22.08 -23.62
C VAL A 589 -6.19 23.32 -24.47
N GLY A 590 -6.85 24.31 -23.88
CA GLY A 590 -7.41 25.44 -24.64
C GLY A 590 -8.47 24.96 -25.64
N ASP A 591 -8.32 25.35 -26.91
CA ASP A 591 -9.22 24.96 -28.00
C ASP A 591 -8.76 23.71 -28.77
N LEU A 592 -7.63 23.11 -28.39
CA LEU A 592 -7.06 21.94 -29.07
C LEU A 592 -7.31 20.66 -28.26
N LEU A 593 -7.67 19.60 -28.98
CA LEU A 593 -7.70 18.25 -28.46
C LEU A 593 -6.36 17.56 -28.75
N TYR A 594 -5.66 17.13 -27.73
CA TYR A 594 -4.49 16.26 -27.87
C TYR A 594 -4.92 14.80 -27.75
N VAL A 595 -4.41 13.97 -28.66
CA VAL A 595 -4.74 12.55 -28.77
C VAL A 595 -3.44 11.78 -28.76
N ALA A 596 -3.34 10.76 -27.90
CA ALA A 596 -2.16 9.93 -27.75
C ALA A 596 -2.53 8.44 -27.67
N GLY A 597 -1.68 7.57 -28.21
CA GLY A 597 -1.94 6.13 -28.28
C GLY A 597 -0.91 5.36 -29.09
N ASN A 598 -1.35 4.28 -29.72
CA ASN A 598 -0.60 3.50 -30.71
C ASN A 598 -1.27 3.65 -32.07
N PHE A 599 -0.79 4.60 -32.86
CA PHE A 599 -1.33 4.89 -34.19
C PHE A 599 -0.29 5.62 -35.04
N SER A 600 -0.50 5.57 -36.35
CA SER A 600 0.29 6.35 -37.31
C SER A 600 -0.62 6.93 -38.40
N GLY A 601 -0.18 8.02 -39.00
CA GLY A 601 -0.84 8.71 -40.09
C GLY A 601 0.17 9.53 -40.90
N THR A 602 -0.31 10.31 -41.86
CA THR A 602 0.58 11.17 -42.66
C THR A 602 1.20 12.24 -41.77
N ASN A 603 2.52 12.17 -41.52
CA ASN A 603 3.27 13.02 -40.59
C ASN A 603 2.81 12.95 -39.12
N ILE A 604 2.14 11.87 -38.72
CA ILE A 604 1.64 11.65 -37.36
C ILE A 604 2.16 10.31 -36.85
N SER A 605 2.85 10.31 -35.70
CA SER A 605 3.24 9.09 -34.99
C SER A 605 2.86 9.21 -33.51
N ASN A 606 1.92 8.36 -33.08
CA ASN A 606 1.48 8.12 -31.70
C ASN A 606 0.89 9.31 -30.92
N VAL A 607 1.10 10.55 -31.36
CA VAL A 607 0.53 11.76 -30.76
C VAL A 607 0.14 12.74 -31.86
N MET A 608 -1.06 13.32 -31.76
CA MET A 608 -1.53 14.40 -32.62
C MET A 608 -2.31 15.45 -31.83
N SER A 609 -2.52 16.62 -32.44
CA SER A 609 -3.49 17.60 -31.97
C SER A 609 -4.59 17.81 -33.01
N VAL A 610 -5.82 18.05 -32.57
CA VAL A 610 -7.01 18.23 -33.39
C VAL A 610 -7.63 19.57 -33.04
N GLY A 611 -7.63 20.48 -34.02
CA GLY A 611 -8.41 21.73 -34.01
C GLY A 611 -9.46 21.65 -35.11
N THR A 612 -9.29 22.44 -36.17
CA THR A 612 -10.12 22.27 -37.39
C THR A 612 -9.71 21.05 -38.21
N ASN A 613 -8.47 20.59 -38.08
CA ASN A 613 -7.92 19.40 -38.73
C ASN A 613 -6.96 18.70 -37.76
N ALA A 614 -6.64 17.43 -38.04
CA ALA A 614 -5.55 16.72 -37.36
C ALA A 614 -4.19 17.27 -37.79
N THR A 615 -3.30 17.47 -36.83
CA THR A 615 -1.91 17.90 -37.05
C THR A 615 -0.97 17.08 -36.18
N GLY A 616 0.12 16.59 -36.78
CA GLY A 616 1.19 15.93 -36.04
C GLY A 616 1.93 16.92 -35.15
N LEU A 617 2.37 16.45 -33.98
CA LEU A 617 3.24 17.25 -33.13
C LEU A 617 4.61 17.46 -33.80
N PRO A 618 5.36 18.49 -33.39
CA PRO A 618 6.75 18.71 -33.83
C PRO A 618 7.58 17.43 -33.79
N ASN A 619 8.53 17.32 -34.71
CA ASN A 619 9.42 16.16 -34.83
C ASN A 619 8.70 14.83 -35.17
N GLY A 620 7.48 14.94 -35.71
CA GLY A 620 6.65 13.81 -36.15
C GLY A 620 5.93 13.07 -35.02
N GLY A 621 5.93 13.62 -33.80
CA GLY A 621 5.39 12.97 -32.60
C GLY A 621 6.42 12.05 -31.93
N LEU A 622 5.96 10.93 -31.38
CA LEU A 622 6.80 9.98 -30.63
C LEU A 622 7.02 8.68 -31.40
N ASN A 623 8.19 8.06 -31.22
CA ASN A 623 8.60 6.90 -32.02
C ASN A 623 7.95 5.55 -31.63
N ALA A 624 7.21 5.50 -30.54
CA ALA A 624 6.47 4.31 -30.10
C ALA A 624 5.20 4.70 -29.31
N SER A 625 4.44 3.70 -28.87
CA SER A 625 3.13 3.88 -28.25
C SER A 625 3.18 4.71 -26.97
N VAL A 626 2.16 5.53 -26.80
CA VAL A 626 1.87 6.28 -25.57
C VAL A 626 0.72 5.60 -24.83
N GLN A 627 0.88 5.38 -23.52
CA GLN A 627 -0.12 4.74 -22.68
C GLN A 627 -0.92 5.74 -21.84
N THR A 628 -0.32 6.86 -21.45
CA THR A 628 -0.97 7.85 -20.58
C THR A 628 -0.54 9.27 -20.91
N MET A 629 -1.43 10.22 -20.63
CA MET A 629 -1.19 11.65 -20.81
C MET A 629 -1.81 12.44 -19.65
N TYR A 630 -1.01 13.31 -19.04
CA TYR A 630 -1.42 14.19 -17.95
C TYR A 630 -1.18 15.65 -18.35
N ALA A 631 -2.15 16.54 -18.11
CA ALA A 631 -2.06 17.95 -18.44
C ALA A 631 -1.96 18.80 -17.16
N ASN A 632 -0.99 19.70 -17.10
CA ASN A 632 -0.88 20.76 -16.09
C ASN A 632 -0.61 22.09 -16.81
N ASP A 633 -1.60 22.98 -16.84
CA ASP A 633 -1.58 24.24 -17.58
C ASP A 633 -1.13 24.07 -19.05
N SER A 634 0.03 24.61 -19.43
CA SER A 634 0.59 24.50 -20.79
C SER A 634 1.47 23.26 -20.98
N MET A 635 1.71 22.48 -19.94
CA MET A 635 2.59 21.31 -19.97
C MET A 635 1.78 20.02 -20.09
N LEU A 636 2.07 19.24 -21.12
CA LEU A 636 1.55 17.89 -21.29
C LEU A 636 2.64 16.87 -20.99
N TYR A 637 2.40 15.97 -20.05
CA TYR A 637 3.29 14.87 -19.72
C TYR A 637 2.78 13.59 -20.37
N PHE A 638 3.70 12.79 -20.92
CA PHE A 638 3.42 11.56 -21.64
C PHE A 638 4.20 10.40 -21.01
N GLY A 639 3.53 9.27 -20.82
CA GLY A 639 4.15 8.01 -20.41
C GLY A 639 3.86 6.92 -21.45
N GLY A 640 4.85 6.10 -21.79
CA GLY A 640 4.69 5.05 -22.79
C GLY A 640 5.94 4.21 -22.99
N ASN A 641 6.12 3.67 -24.20
CA ASN A 641 7.24 2.81 -24.59
C ASN A 641 8.20 3.49 -25.60
N PHE A 642 8.14 4.82 -25.71
CA PHE A 642 8.94 5.60 -26.66
C PHE A 642 10.33 5.89 -26.10
N THR A 643 11.32 6.07 -26.97
CA THR A 643 12.69 6.45 -26.56
C THR A 643 13.11 7.83 -27.08
N SER A 644 12.42 8.31 -28.12
CA SER A 644 12.74 9.56 -28.81
C SER A 644 11.52 10.05 -29.61
N THR A 645 11.65 11.21 -30.26
CA THR A 645 10.70 11.66 -31.29
C THR A 645 10.75 10.77 -32.52
N ALA A 646 9.71 10.80 -33.36
CA ALA A 646 9.62 9.94 -34.54
C ALA A 646 10.76 10.18 -35.55
N ASP A 647 11.27 11.40 -35.65
CA ASP A 647 12.44 11.77 -36.46
C ASP A 647 13.80 11.55 -35.77
N ALA A 648 13.80 11.02 -34.54
CA ALA A 648 14.97 10.80 -33.68
C ALA A 648 15.80 12.07 -33.34
N SER A 649 15.24 13.27 -33.48
CA SER A 649 15.94 14.54 -33.24
C SER A 649 16.01 14.95 -31.77
N VAL A 650 15.10 14.47 -30.91
CA VAL A 650 15.08 14.76 -29.47
C VAL A 650 15.41 13.49 -28.69
N SER A 651 16.56 13.47 -28.02
CA SER A 651 17.02 12.35 -27.18
C SER A 651 16.70 12.56 -25.69
N GLY A 652 16.81 11.50 -24.89
CA GLY A 652 16.60 11.55 -23.44
C GLY A 652 15.15 11.47 -22.99
N LEU A 653 14.21 11.18 -23.90
CA LEU A 653 12.78 11.05 -23.57
C LEU A 653 12.45 9.72 -22.87
N ASN A 654 13.09 8.60 -23.26
CA ASN A 654 13.08 7.29 -22.57
C ASN A 654 11.85 7.03 -21.66
N ASN A 655 10.73 6.68 -22.29
CA ASN A 655 9.44 6.28 -21.73
C ASN A 655 8.64 7.37 -20.99
N VAL A 656 9.21 8.54 -20.73
CA VAL A 656 8.53 9.67 -20.07
C VAL A 656 9.01 11.03 -20.59
N ALA A 657 8.08 11.83 -21.12
CA ALA A 657 8.38 13.13 -21.73
C ALA A 657 7.40 14.20 -21.29
N ALA A 658 7.82 15.47 -21.34
CA ALA A 658 6.92 16.60 -21.32
C ALA A 658 6.89 17.30 -22.69
N PHE A 659 5.79 17.97 -22.98
CA PHE A 659 5.61 18.83 -24.15
C PHE A 659 5.04 20.15 -23.67
N ASP A 660 5.76 21.24 -23.95
CA ASP A 660 5.25 22.58 -23.71
C ASP A 660 4.41 23.01 -24.92
N THR A 661 3.11 23.16 -24.70
CA THR A 661 2.15 23.58 -25.72
C THR A 661 2.35 25.03 -26.16
N ALA A 662 2.95 25.88 -25.31
CA ALA A 662 3.19 27.29 -25.63
C ALA A 662 4.38 27.47 -26.59
N SER A 663 5.48 26.75 -26.36
CA SER A 663 6.66 26.75 -27.24
C SER A 663 6.59 25.72 -28.36
N SER A 664 5.64 24.77 -28.29
CA SER A 664 5.56 23.60 -29.17
C SER A 664 6.88 22.80 -29.19
N SER A 665 7.38 22.40 -28.01
CA SER A 665 8.65 21.67 -27.90
C SER A 665 8.61 20.53 -26.88
N TRP A 666 9.27 19.42 -27.22
CA TRP A 666 9.53 18.29 -26.32
C TRP A 666 10.61 18.61 -25.29
N ILE A 667 10.38 18.18 -24.04
CA ILE A 667 11.26 18.39 -22.90
C ILE A 667 11.52 17.03 -22.24
N PRO A 668 12.79 16.57 -22.15
CA PRO A 668 13.14 15.35 -21.44
C PRO A 668 12.99 15.53 -19.92
N LEU A 669 12.52 14.50 -19.22
CA LEU A 669 12.53 14.42 -17.76
C LEU A 669 13.80 13.70 -17.30
N GLY A 670 14.89 14.47 -17.18
CA GLY A 670 16.22 13.91 -16.95
C GLY A 670 16.67 13.06 -18.15
N ALA A 671 16.95 11.78 -17.91
CA ALA A 671 17.19 10.77 -18.96
C ALA A 671 16.07 9.70 -19.01
N GLY A 672 14.92 9.97 -18.42
CA GLY A 672 13.77 9.06 -18.35
C GLY A 672 14.05 7.77 -17.57
N VAL A 673 13.32 6.70 -17.90
CA VAL A 673 13.35 5.41 -17.19
C VAL A 673 13.64 4.24 -18.14
N ASN A 674 14.05 3.08 -17.61
CA ASN A 674 14.51 1.95 -18.42
C ASN A 674 13.40 0.97 -18.90
N GLY A 675 12.13 1.29 -18.68
CA GLY A 675 10.99 0.46 -19.06
C GLY A 675 9.70 1.27 -19.27
N PRO A 676 8.62 0.66 -19.75
CA PRO A 676 7.41 1.38 -20.15
C PRO A 676 6.68 2.00 -18.95
N VAL A 677 6.09 3.18 -19.18
CA VAL A 677 5.28 3.91 -18.18
C VAL A 677 3.79 3.79 -18.56
N PHE A 678 2.95 3.38 -17.60
CA PHE A 678 1.51 3.21 -17.81
C PHE A 678 0.65 4.24 -17.08
N ALA A 679 1.15 4.90 -16.02
CA ALA A 679 0.39 5.93 -15.31
C ALA A 679 1.26 7.11 -14.84
N LEU A 680 0.68 8.30 -14.95
CA LEU A 680 1.23 9.56 -14.47
C LEU A 680 0.21 10.17 -13.50
N VAL A 681 0.59 10.28 -12.22
CA VAL A 681 -0.33 10.75 -11.18
C VAL A 681 0.30 11.91 -10.42
N GLU A 682 -0.39 13.04 -10.41
CA GLU A 682 0.00 14.21 -9.62
C GLU A 682 0.01 13.89 -8.12
N LEU A 683 1.00 14.39 -7.39
CA LEU A 683 1.12 14.21 -5.95
C LEU A 683 1.78 15.43 -5.32
N THR A 684 1.18 16.01 -4.28
CA THR A 684 1.80 17.12 -3.56
C THR A 684 2.66 16.62 -2.39
N LEU A 685 3.95 16.93 -2.34
CA LEU A 685 4.85 16.48 -1.27
C LEU A 685 5.53 17.65 -0.57
N ASN A 686 5.78 17.51 0.73
CA ASN A 686 6.64 18.41 1.48
C ASN A 686 8.08 17.88 1.37
N ILE A 687 8.86 18.38 0.40
CA ILE A 687 10.20 17.84 0.10
C ILE A 687 11.27 18.43 1.03
N THR A 688 11.19 19.74 1.29
CA THR A 688 12.08 20.49 2.18
C THR A 688 11.23 21.31 3.14
N ASP A 689 11.51 21.19 4.45
CA ASP A 689 10.74 21.80 5.55
C ASP A 689 10.18 23.20 5.22
N GLY A 690 8.90 23.25 4.81
CA GLY A 690 8.14 24.50 4.73
C GLY A 690 7.20 24.63 3.53
N ASP A 691 7.50 24.01 2.39
CA ASP A 691 6.74 24.22 1.15
C ASP A 691 6.20 22.91 0.54
N LEU A 692 4.91 22.91 0.23
CA LEU A 692 4.26 21.86 -0.56
C LEU A 692 4.65 22.04 -2.03
N GLU A 693 5.30 21.02 -2.60
CA GLU A 693 5.73 20.97 -3.98
C GLU A 693 4.77 20.07 -4.78
N GLU A 694 4.34 20.53 -5.95
CA GLU A 694 3.64 19.69 -6.91
C GLU A 694 4.64 18.73 -7.57
N CYS A 695 4.40 17.44 -7.42
CA CYS A 695 5.21 16.37 -7.99
C CYS A 695 4.39 15.55 -8.97
N LEU A 696 5.08 14.82 -9.84
CA LEU A 696 4.48 13.87 -10.77
C LEU A 696 5.05 12.49 -10.49
N THR A 697 4.20 11.58 -10.03
CA THR A 697 4.59 10.16 -9.90
C THR A 697 4.55 9.51 -11.29
N VAL A 698 5.55 8.69 -11.56
CA VAL A 698 5.78 7.95 -12.80
C VAL A 698 5.72 6.47 -12.44
N ASN A 699 4.72 5.78 -13.00
CA ASN A 699 4.36 4.42 -12.61
C ASN A 699 4.42 3.52 -13.85
N GLY A 700 5.15 2.42 -13.78
CA GLY A 700 5.52 1.64 -14.96
C GLY A 700 6.15 0.28 -14.65
N GLU A 701 6.49 -0.48 -15.69
CA GLU A 701 7.27 -1.71 -15.59
C GLU A 701 8.75 -1.42 -15.84
N PHE A 702 9.36 -0.60 -14.97
CA PHE A 702 10.77 -0.22 -15.05
C PHE A 702 11.50 -0.56 -13.75
N THR A 703 12.80 -0.86 -13.85
CA THR A 703 13.63 -1.27 -12.71
C THR A 703 14.66 -0.22 -12.30
N SER A 704 14.81 0.83 -13.09
CA SER A 704 15.69 1.95 -12.77
C SER A 704 15.27 3.25 -13.45
N VAL A 705 15.62 4.36 -12.78
CA VAL A 705 15.63 5.69 -13.39
C VAL A 705 17.03 5.98 -13.89
N ASN A 706 17.14 6.48 -15.12
CA ASN A 706 18.42 6.73 -15.77
C ASN A 706 19.06 8.00 -15.18
N GLY A 707 20.33 7.90 -14.82
CA GLY A 707 21.17 9.00 -14.37
C GLY A 707 21.38 10.03 -15.48
N PHE A 708 21.52 11.29 -15.08
CA PHE A 708 21.69 12.39 -16.01
C PHE A 708 22.55 13.51 -15.41
N GLY A 709 23.21 14.29 -16.28
CA GLY A 709 24.16 15.31 -15.83
C GLY A 709 25.40 14.72 -15.13
N SER A 710 26.11 15.54 -14.37
CA SER A 710 27.38 15.14 -13.71
C SER A 710 27.21 14.62 -12.29
N SER A 711 26.03 14.78 -11.68
CA SER A 711 25.78 14.48 -10.26
C SER A 711 24.72 13.40 -10.01
N ALA A 712 23.76 13.19 -10.92
CA ALA A 712 22.74 12.16 -10.75
C ALA A 712 23.20 10.82 -11.36
N LYS A 713 23.23 9.78 -10.54
CA LYS A 713 23.53 8.40 -10.95
C LYS A 713 22.23 7.64 -11.23
N ASP A 714 22.36 6.51 -11.95
CA ASP A 714 21.26 5.55 -12.08
C ASP A 714 20.83 5.09 -10.68
N PHE A 715 19.53 5.05 -10.41
CA PHE A 715 19.01 4.52 -9.16
C PHE A 715 17.94 3.44 -9.43
N ALA A 716 18.03 2.36 -8.67
CA ALA A 716 17.12 1.23 -8.76
C ALA A 716 15.77 1.56 -8.11
N THR A 717 14.70 1.09 -8.74
CA THR A 717 13.33 1.21 -8.23
C THR A 717 12.47 0.07 -8.76
N GLU A 718 11.27 -0.11 -8.22
CA GLU A 718 10.31 -1.14 -8.61
C GLU A 718 9.10 -0.49 -9.30
N GLY A 719 9.34 0.15 -10.44
CA GLY A 719 8.26 0.73 -11.26
C GLY A 719 7.69 2.06 -10.75
N PHE A 720 8.32 2.70 -9.75
CA PHE A 720 7.85 3.94 -9.14
C PHE A 720 8.93 4.99 -9.02
N ALA A 721 8.69 6.18 -9.56
CA ALA A 721 9.58 7.31 -9.40
C ALA A 721 8.78 8.60 -9.29
N ILE A 722 9.35 9.62 -8.65
CA ILE A 722 8.70 10.91 -8.46
C ILE A 722 9.54 11.99 -9.13
N TRP A 723 8.99 12.63 -10.16
CA TRP A 723 9.57 13.80 -10.79
C TRP A 723 9.11 15.06 -10.07
N VAL A 724 10.02 16.01 -9.86
CA VAL A 724 9.74 17.29 -9.19
C VAL A 724 9.95 18.43 -10.20
N PRO A 725 8.88 18.87 -10.89
CA PRO A 725 8.96 19.89 -11.93
C PRO A 725 9.70 21.18 -11.52
N SER A 726 9.48 21.66 -10.29
CA SER A 726 10.11 22.89 -9.79
C SER A 726 11.63 22.79 -9.65
N LYS A 727 12.16 21.58 -9.38
CA LYS A 727 13.60 21.30 -9.29
C LYS A 727 14.19 20.79 -10.59
N LYS A 728 13.34 20.34 -11.53
CA LYS A 728 13.74 19.65 -12.77
C LYS A 728 14.62 18.43 -12.47
N ASP A 729 14.27 17.69 -11.42
CA ASP A 729 15.00 16.51 -10.97
C ASP A 729 14.05 15.46 -10.37
N TRP A 730 14.54 14.23 -10.24
CA TRP A 730 13.85 13.15 -9.52
C TRP A 730 13.98 13.35 -8.01
N LEU A 731 12.94 13.03 -7.25
CA LEU A 731 12.90 13.18 -5.79
C LEU A 731 14.11 12.55 -5.09
N HIS A 732 14.57 11.39 -5.60
CA HIS A 732 15.74 10.68 -5.08
C HIS A 732 17.05 11.49 -5.20
N ASN A 733 17.18 12.31 -6.24
CA ASN A 733 18.38 13.11 -6.49
C ASN A 733 18.40 14.41 -5.69
N ILE A 734 17.27 14.83 -5.13
CA ILE A 734 17.17 16.09 -4.37
C ILE A 734 17.87 15.90 -3.01
N PRO A 735 18.97 16.63 -2.75
CA PRO A 735 19.65 16.56 -1.46
C PRO A 735 18.69 16.93 -0.32
N GLN A 736 18.75 16.20 0.80
CA GLN A 736 17.92 16.44 1.99
C GLN A 736 16.40 16.26 1.81
N SER A 737 15.94 15.61 0.73
CA SER A 737 14.54 15.18 0.64
C SER A 737 14.20 14.31 1.85
N THR A 738 13.22 14.71 2.65
CA THR A 738 12.85 13.97 3.85
C THR A 738 11.79 12.90 3.56
N VAL A 739 11.27 12.80 2.33
CA VAL A 739 10.16 11.92 1.96
C VAL A 739 10.67 10.62 1.34
N ALA A 740 10.30 9.49 1.93
CA ALA A 740 10.45 8.16 1.35
C ALA A 740 9.06 7.58 1.07
N ILE A 741 8.72 7.41 -0.21
CA ILE A 741 7.47 6.79 -0.66
C ILE A 741 7.83 5.82 -1.76
N ASN A 742 7.32 4.59 -1.65
CA ASN A 742 7.40 3.55 -2.68
C ASN A 742 6.01 2.93 -2.87
N GLY A 743 5.74 2.41 -4.06
CA GLY A 743 4.44 1.83 -4.39
C GLY A 743 4.08 1.99 -5.86
N GLN A 744 2.80 2.17 -6.16
CA GLN A 744 2.25 2.41 -7.48
C GLN A 744 0.96 3.21 -7.30
N LEU A 745 0.82 4.32 -8.02
CA LEU A 745 -0.42 5.08 -8.14
C LEU A 745 -0.90 5.03 -9.59
N ASP A 746 -2.15 4.63 -9.79
CA ASP A 746 -2.73 4.45 -11.13
C ASP A 746 -3.58 5.64 -11.55
N THR A 747 -4.31 6.24 -10.62
CA THR A 747 -5.18 7.38 -10.90
C THR A 747 -5.41 8.24 -9.67
N MET A 748 -5.84 9.47 -9.90
CA MET A 748 -6.26 10.39 -8.84
C MET A 748 -7.52 11.15 -9.26
N THR A 749 -8.19 11.77 -8.30
CA THR A 749 -9.22 12.76 -8.60
C THR A 749 -9.33 13.82 -7.52
N ASN A 750 -9.52 15.07 -7.94
CA ASN A 750 -9.77 16.19 -7.03
C ASN A 750 -11.25 16.19 -6.64
N VAL A 751 -11.52 16.12 -5.33
CA VAL A 751 -12.89 16.02 -4.79
C VAL A 751 -13.33 17.37 -4.21
N PRO A 752 -14.46 17.96 -4.67
CA PRO A 752 -14.94 19.22 -4.12
C PRO A 752 -15.16 19.16 -2.60
N GLY A 753 -14.45 20.02 -1.85
CA GLY A 753 -14.59 20.11 -0.39
C GLY A 753 -13.94 18.97 0.39
N PHE A 754 -13.10 18.15 -0.24
CA PHE A 754 -12.41 17.01 0.36
C PHE A 754 -10.96 16.90 -0.17
N SER A 755 -10.09 16.19 0.54
CA SER A 755 -8.72 15.91 0.06
C SER A 755 -8.75 15.13 -1.26
N PRO A 756 -7.76 15.27 -2.15
CA PRO A 756 -7.68 14.44 -3.33
C PRO A 756 -7.72 12.94 -2.98
N LEU A 757 -8.38 12.17 -3.84
CA LEU A 757 -8.34 10.72 -3.77
C LEU A 757 -7.31 10.19 -4.75
N TYR A 758 -6.69 9.09 -4.35
CA TYR A 758 -5.74 8.34 -5.14
C TYR A 758 -6.19 6.89 -5.20
N ALA A 759 -5.74 6.16 -6.22
CA ALA A 759 -5.88 4.71 -6.22
C ALA A 759 -4.56 4.05 -6.61
N GLY A 760 -4.27 2.94 -5.96
CA GLY A 760 -3.03 2.19 -6.17
C GLY A 760 -2.61 1.41 -4.93
N GLN A 761 -1.31 1.13 -4.81
CA GLN A 761 -0.69 0.39 -3.72
C GLN A 761 0.48 1.19 -3.19
N ILE A 762 0.56 1.48 -1.89
CA ILE A 762 1.71 2.21 -1.32
C ILE A 762 2.53 1.25 -0.46
N THR A 763 3.64 0.72 -0.95
CA THR A 763 4.39 -0.32 -0.22
C THR A 763 5.11 0.23 1.00
N SER A 764 5.65 1.45 0.93
CA SER A 764 6.24 2.15 2.08
C SER A 764 6.02 3.65 1.97
N GLN A 765 5.85 4.31 3.11
CA GLN A 765 5.62 5.73 3.20
C GLN A 765 5.98 6.29 4.57
N ALA A 766 6.99 7.14 4.63
CA ALA A 766 7.34 7.86 5.85
C ALA A 766 8.45 8.89 5.58
N LEU A 767 9.01 9.45 6.65
CA LEU A 767 10.25 10.18 6.54
C LEU A 767 11.38 9.20 6.24
N GLY A 768 12.18 9.47 5.19
CA GLY A 768 13.28 8.64 4.71
C GLY A 768 14.54 8.67 5.59
N TYR A 769 14.38 8.71 6.91
CA TYR A 769 15.49 8.72 7.86
C TYR A 769 15.94 7.29 8.15
N GLY A 770 16.53 6.63 7.15
CA GLY A 770 16.95 5.23 7.26
C GLY A 770 17.87 4.98 8.45
N GLY A 771 17.52 3.99 9.26
CA GLY A 771 18.30 3.47 10.38
C GLY A 771 18.33 4.33 11.65
N ALA A 772 18.33 5.66 11.55
CA ALA A 772 18.30 6.52 12.73
C ALA A 772 17.62 7.88 12.48
N ALA A 773 16.93 8.40 13.50
CA ALA A 773 16.27 9.71 13.49
C ALA A 773 16.33 10.38 14.87
N GLU A 774 16.44 11.71 14.92
CA GLU A 774 16.33 12.48 16.17
C GLU A 774 14.86 12.72 16.53
N LEU A 775 14.57 12.66 17.83
CA LEU A 775 13.27 13.00 18.41
C LEU A 775 13.38 14.34 19.13
N VAL A 776 12.68 15.36 18.64
CA VAL A 776 12.77 16.74 19.15
C VAL A 776 11.43 17.29 19.60
N GLY A 777 11.45 18.12 20.65
CA GLY A 777 10.26 18.74 21.25
C GLY A 777 9.68 17.92 22.42
N SER A 778 9.40 18.60 23.53
CA SER A 778 8.70 18.01 24.69
C SER A 778 7.18 18.15 24.57
N GLY A 779 6.45 17.16 25.07
CA GLY A 779 4.98 17.06 24.98
C GLY A 779 4.56 16.44 23.66
N GLN A 780 4.77 17.20 22.57
CA GLN A 780 4.50 16.81 21.19
C GLN A 780 5.82 16.66 20.44
N PRO A 781 6.45 15.48 20.48
CA PRO A 781 7.70 15.25 19.77
C PRO A 781 7.50 15.22 18.24
N SER A 782 8.56 15.52 17.51
CA SER A 782 8.66 15.44 16.05
C SER A 782 9.99 14.78 15.66
N LEU A 783 10.09 14.30 14.42
CA LEU A 783 11.26 13.60 13.91
C LEU A 783 12.15 14.52 13.07
N GLN A 784 13.47 14.42 13.25
CA GLN A 784 14.48 15.11 12.46
C GLN A 784 15.54 14.15 11.95
N SER A 785 16.15 14.47 10.80
CA SER A 785 17.25 13.69 10.23
C SER A 785 18.50 13.77 11.12
N VAL A 786 19.24 12.67 11.20
CA VAL A 786 20.60 12.64 11.76
C VAL A 786 21.69 12.88 10.70
N GLY A 787 21.31 13.26 9.46
CA GLY A 787 22.25 13.47 8.36
C GLY A 787 22.76 12.18 7.70
N LEU A 788 22.06 11.06 7.89
CA LEU A 788 22.47 9.74 7.40
C LEU A 788 21.74 9.36 6.11
N GLN A 789 22.48 8.81 5.14
CA GLN A 789 21.93 8.12 3.97
C GLN A 789 22.46 6.68 3.94
N LEU A 790 21.61 5.73 4.36
CA LEU A 790 21.92 4.31 4.30
C LEU A 790 21.69 3.76 2.88
N GLN A 791 22.51 2.78 2.50
CA GLN A 791 22.31 2.02 1.28
C GLN A 791 21.37 0.83 1.55
N PRO A 792 20.51 0.44 0.58
CA PRO A 792 19.68 -0.74 0.71
C PRO A 792 20.54 -1.99 0.96
N SER A 793 20.17 -2.81 1.94
CA SER A 793 20.86 -4.06 2.19
C SER A 793 20.53 -5.09 1.11
N SER A 794 21.26 -5.08 -0.01
CA SER A 794 21.22 -6.15 -1.02
C SER A 794 22.02 -7.36 -0.52
N GLY A 795 21.44 -8.09 0.43
CA GLY A 795 22.06 -9.27 1.05
C GLY A 795 21.36 -10.57 0.70
N SER A 796 21.78 -11.22 -0.38
CA SER A 796 21.45 -12.62 -0.69
C SER A 796 21.74 -13.52 0.52
N SER A 797 20.71 -14.07 1.15
CA SER A 797 20.88 -15.07 2.20
C SER A 797 21.40 -16.38 1.58
N SER A 798 22.72 -16.57 1.56
CA SER A 798 23.32 -17.86 1.20
C SER A 798 22.82 -18.95 2.17
N SER A 799 22.22 -20.00 1.64
CA SER A 799 21.48 -21.08 2.33
C SER A 799 22.33 -22.07 3.14
N MET A 800 23.52 -21.69 3.61
CA MET A 800 24.33 -22.53 4.50
C MET A 800 24.87 -21.74 5.70
N ARG A 801 24.12 -21.73 6.81
CA ARG A 801 24.67 -21.40 8.14
C ARG A 801 24.18 -22.38 9.21
N LYS A 802 25.10 -22.70 10.13
CA LYS A 802 24.98 -23.73 11.17
C LYS A 802 23.97 -23.29 12.25
N ARG A 803 23.12 -24.24 12.65
CA ARG A 803 21.81 -24.09 13.29
C ARG A 803 21.83 -23.72 14.80
N ALA A 804 22.69 -22.81 15.24
CA ALA A 804 22.80 -22.46 16.66
C ALA A 804 23.23 -20.99 16.87
N LEU A 805 22.29 -20.04 16.76
CA LEU A 805 22.55 -18.63 17.09
C LEU A 805 21.31 -18.03 17.78
N SER A 806 21.53 -17.28 18.85
CA SER A 806 20.50 -16.55 19.60
C SER A 806 19.90 -15.41 18.74
N ALA A 807 18.68 -14.97 19.07
CA ALA A 807 17.87 -14.00 18.31
C ALA A 807 18.52 -12.62 18.02
N ALA A 808 19.74 -12.36 18.50
CA ALA A 808 20.48 -11.11 18.30
C ALA A 808 21.25 -11.03 16.96
N THR A 809 21.47 -12.13 16.23
CA THR A 809 22.44 -12.17 15.09
C THR A 809 21.85 -12.09 13.68
N ASN A 810 20.52 -11.94 13.53
CA ASN A 810 19.84 -11.74 12.23
C ASN A 810 19.41 -10.28 11.99
N TYR A 811 20.04 -9.33 12.68
CA TYR A 811 19.68 -7.92 12.61
C TYR A 811 20.55 -7.19 11.57
N THR A 812 19.89 -6.50 10.64
CA THR A 812 20.48 -5.51 9.72
C THR A 812 20.16 -4.11 10.22
N GLY A 813 20.83 -3.07 9.73
CA GLY A 813 20.58 -1.68 10.13
C GLY A 813 21.36 -1.23 11.37
N VAL A 814 21.01 -0.05 11.88
CA VAL A 814 21.69 0.59 13.02
C VAL A 814 21.19 -0.07 14.30
N TYR A 815 22.08 -0.65 15.08
CA TYR A 815 21.72 -1.29 16.35
C TYR A 815 21.56 -0.25 17.46
N GLY A 816 22.45 0.74 17.47
CA GLY A 816 22.53 1.71 18.53
C GLY A 816 23.46 2.87 18.25
N GLY A 817 23.49 3.83 19.18
CA GLY A 817 24.29 5.05 19.05
C GLY A 817 24.78 5.64 20.37
N LEU A 818 25.73 6.57 20.26
CA LEU A 818 26.30 7.33 21.36
C LEU A 818 26.53 8.78 20.92
N TYR A 819 26.14 9.74 21.76
CA TYR A 819 26.57 11.14 21.60
C TYR A 819 27.82 11.39 22.43
N TYR A 820 28.81 12.05 21.84
CA TYR A 820 30.03 12.49 22.51
C TYR A 820 30.18 14.00 22.39
N ASP A 821 30.06 14.71 23.52
CA ASP A 821 30.08 16.18 23.62
C ASP A 821 31.19 16.73 24.54
N ASP A 822 32.13 15.88 24.95
CA ASP A 822 33.25 16.25 25.82
C ASP A 822 34.50 16.66 25.04
N SER A 823 35.50 17.23 25.73
CA SER A 823 36.78 17.65 25.15
C SER A 823 36.68 18.61 23.96
N GLY A 824 35.57 19.36 23.87
CA GLY A 824 35.28 20.31 22.79
C GLY A 824 34.90 19.65 21.46
N LEU A 825 34.55 18.36 21.47
CA LEU A 825 34.03 17.62 20.32
C LEU A 825 32.51 17.55 20.39
N ASN A 826 31.84 17.43 19.25
CA ASN A 826 30.43 17.08 19.15
C ASN A 826 30.28 16.01 18.06
N ILE A 827 30.21 14.74 18.46
CA ILE A 827 30.23 13.60 17.54
C ILE A 827 29.07 12.66 17.86
N THR A 828 28.27 12.34 16.86
CA THR A 828 27.28 11.26 16.92
C THR A 828 27.89 10.00 16.35
N ILE A 829 27.86 8.91 17.12
CA ILE A 829 28.45 7.63 16.76
C ILE A 829 27.33 6.62 16.58
N LEU A 830 27.27 5.95 15.43
CA LEU A 830 26.26 4.94 15.12
C LEU A 830 26.94 3.60 14.82
N GLY A 831 26.47 2.54 15.48
CA GLY A 831 27.00 1.18 15.34
C GLY A 831 25.89 0.19 14.97
N GLY A 832 26.21 -0.77 14.10
CA GLY A 832 25.26 -1.79 13.68
C GLY A 832 25.82 -2.69 12.59
N ARG A 833 24.94 -3.14 11.69
CA ARG A 833 25.30 -3.88 10.48
C ARG A 833 24.60 -3.25 9.27
N PHE A 834 25.27 -2.32 8.63
CA PHE A 834 24.71 -1.51 7.55
C PHE A 834 25.83 -0.97 6.65
N ALA A 835 25.45 -0.51 5.45
CA ALA A 835 26.30 0.26 4.57
C ALA A 835 25.71 1.67 4.40
N ALA A 836 26.56 2.68 4.32
CA ALA A 836 26.19 4.06 4.06
C ALA A 836 27.22 4.72 3.15
N THR A 837 26.95 5.94 2.72
CA THR A 837 27.88 6.72 1.90
C THR A 837 28.44 7.89 2.69
N ASN A 838 29.76 8.08 2.67
CA ASN A 838 30.42 9.20 3.34
C ASN A 838 30.20 10.52 2.59
N SER A 839 30.62 11.65 3.17
CA SER A 839 30.48 12.98 2.54
C SER A 839 31.24 13.15 1.20
N ASN A 840 32.13 12.22 0.84
CA ASN A 840 32.89 12.21 -0.42
C ASN A 840 32.32 11.22 -1.46
N GLY A 841 31.28 10.45 -1.12
CA GLY A 841 30.69 9.44 -2.01
C GLY A 841 31.26 8.02 -1.88
N ASP A 842 32.14 7.73 -0.91
CA ASP A 842 32.67 6.38 -0.68
C ASP A 842 31.81 5.58 0.30
N ASP A 843 31.80 4.25 0.13
CA ASP A 843 31.06 3.34 1.00
C ASP A 843 31.74 3.20 2.38
N ILE A 844 30.94 3.34 3.44
CA ILE A 844 31.31 3.11 4.84
C ILE A 844 30.40 2.05 5.44
N GLN A 845 30.93 1.23 6.34
CA GLN A 845 30.21 0.06 6.87
C GLN A 845 30.26 -0.01 8.39
N ASN A 846 29.13 -0.42 8.98
CA ASN A 846 28.95 -0.93 10.34
C ASN A 846 29.25 0.03 11.53
N LEU A 847 30.13 1.03 11.38
CA LEU A 847 30.43 2.05 12.38
C LEU A 847 30.68 3.42 11.72
N ILE A 848 29.84 4.40 12.08
CA ILE A 848 29.84 5.75 11.51
C ILE A 848 30.05 6.81 12.60
N PHE A 849 30.77 7.86 12.23
CA PHE A 849 30.95 9.08 13.00
C PHE A 849 30.40 10.27 12.20
N ILE A 850 29.42 10.95 12.77
CA ILE A 850 28.89 12.24 12.28
C ILE A 850 29.51 13.31 13.17
N ASN A 851 30.43 14.09 12.62
CA ASN A 851 31.18 15.10 13.35
C ASN A 851 30.57 16.49 13.14
N ASP A 852 29.98 17.06 14.18
CA ASP A 852 29.33 18.37 14.18
C ASP A 852 30.20 19.48 14.80
N THR A 853 31.50 19.21 15.06
CA THR A 853 32.37 20.12 15.83
C THR A 853 32.69 21.43 15.09
N VAL A 854 32.79 21.40 13.75
CA VAL A 854 33.10 22.59 12.93
C VAL A 854 32.21 22.67 11.69
N ARG A 855 32.05 21.55 10.99
CA ARG A 855 31.10 21.31 9.90
C ARG A 855 30.71 19.84 9.96
N GLU A 856 29.45 19.56 9.69
CA GLU A 856 28.93 18.20 9.59
C GLU A 856 29.74 17.41 8.55
N SER A 857 30.45 16.37 9.01
CA SER A 857 31.15 15.44 8.14
C SER A 857 30.92 14.00 8.60
N VAL A 858 30.65 13.12 7.64
CA VAL A 858 30.36 11.70 7.88
C VAL A 858 31.58 10.88 7.50
N HIS A 859 32.11 10.11 8.45
CA HIS A 859 33.25 9.22 8.25
C HIS A 859 33.00 7.85 8.88
N GLY A 860 33.70 6.82 8.41
CA GLY A 860 33.61 5.46 8.93
C GLY A 860 34.98 4.86 9.23
N VAL A 861 35.00 3.57 9.56
CA VAL A 861 36.22 2.80 9.81
C VAL A 861 36.55 1.86 8.65
N SER A 862 37.83 1.49 8.51
CA SER A 862 38.32 0.53 7.52
C SER A 862 39.12 -0.61 8.16
N GLY A 863 39.29 -1.73 7.45
CA GLY A 863 40.11 -2.87 7.91
C GLY A 863 39.36 -3.92 8.75
N LEU A 864 38.04 -3.77 8.89
CA LEU A 864 37.17 -4.76 9.52
C LEU A 864 36.46 -5.60 8.45
N ASP A 865 36.06 -6.81 8.81
CA ASP A 865 35.28 -7.69 7.95
C ASP A 865 33.87 -7.11 7.73
N THR A 866 33.33 -7.26 6.52
CA THR A 866 32.06 -6.64 6.13
C THR A 866 30.84 -7.20 6.87
N ASP A 867 30.96 -8.40 7.46
CA ASP A 867 29.94 -9.02 8.29
C ASP A 867 30.05 -8.68 9.78
N SER A 868 30.98 -7.79 10.15
CA SER A 868 31.09 -7.25 11.50
C SER A 868 29.80 -6.52 11.93
N THR A 869 29.38 -6.71 13.17
CA THR A 869 28.19 -6.05 13.74
C THR A 869 28.55 -5.42 15.08
N PHE A 870 28.36 -4.10 15.19
CA PHE A 870 28.54 -3.37 16.44
C PHE A 870 27.24 -3.30 17.23
N VAL A 871 27.27 -3.67 18.52
CA VAL A 871 26.07 -3.67 19.39
C VAL A 871 26.29 -2.99 20.73
N ALA A 872 27.54 -2.70 21.11
CA ALA A 872 27.88 -2.07 22.37
C ALA A 872 28.97 -1.00 22.19
N MET A 873 28.77 0.16 22.82
CA MET A 873 29.69 1.29 22.77
C MET A 873 29.72 2.03 24.10
N ASP A 874 30.90 2.42 24.55
CA ASP A 874 31.08 3.37 25.66
C ASP A 874 32.42 4.11 25.53
N THR A 875 32.61 5.18 26.28
CA THR A 875 33.79 6.04 26.18
C THR A 875 34.55 6.19 27.50
N TYR A 876 35.87 6.31 27.39
CA TYR A 876 36.73 6.79 28.47
C TYR A 876 37.58 7.93 27.93
N LYS A 877 37.42 9.14 28.47
CA LYS A 877 37.99 10.38 27.91
C LYS A 877 37.65 10.45 26.40
N THR A 878 38.63 10.50 25.50
CA THR A 878 38.44 10.55 24.04
C THR A 878 38.48 9.17 23.36
N SER A 879 38.64 8.09 24.13
CA SER A 879 38.71 6.72 23.59
C SER A 879 37.33 6.09 23.57
N LEU A 880 36.82 5.82 22.36
CA LEU A 880 35.64 5.01 22.13
C LEU A 880 36.01 3.53 22.14
N PHE A 881 35.34 2.77 23.00
CA PHE A 881 35.34 1.31 22.99
C PHE A 881 34.09 0.85 22.25
N ALA A 882 34.25 0.20 21.11
CA ALA A 882 33.14 -0.30 20.30
C ALA A 882 33.27 -1.82 20.12
N GLY A 883 32.23 -2.55 20.48
CA GLY A 883 32.23 -4.01 20.50
C GLY A 883 30.96 -4.64 19.94
N GLY A 884 31.08 -5.92 19.65
CA GLY A 884 30.01 -6.75 19.11
C GLY A 884 30.56 -8.04 18.55
N GLN A 885 29.98 -8.51 17.46
CA GLN A 885 30.57 -9.57 16.65
C GLN A 885 31.45 -8.90 15.60
N VAL A 886 32.67 -8.54 16.00
CA VAL A 886 33.59 -7.73 15.19
C VAL A 886 34.84 -8.55 14.92
N SER A 887 35.27 -8.65 13.67
CA SER A 887 36.52 -9.29 13.28
C SER A 887 37.25 -8.48 12.20
N GLY A 888 38.56 -8.63 12.13
CA GLY A 888 39.37 -8.01 11.08
C GLY A 888 40.79 -7.69 11.53
N ARG A 889 41.42 -6.74 10.84
CA ARG A 889 42.80 -6.31 11.11
C ARG A 889 42.92 -4.79 11.19
N VAL A 890 43.39 -4.32 12.33
CA VAL A 890 43.66 -2.90 12.60
C VAL A 890 45.14 -2.71 12.84
N ASN A 891 45.78 -1.80 12.09
CA ASN A 891 47.22 -1.53 12.17
C ASN A 891 48.11 -2.80 12.06
N GLY A 892 47.66 -3.79 11.29
CA GLY A 892 48.36 -5.07 11.08
C GLY A 892 48.15 -6.14 12.17
N ASN A 893 47.41 -5.83 13.24
CA ASN A 893 47.06 -6.77 14.31
C ASN A 893 45.62 -7.27 14.16
N GLU A 894 45.38 -8.53 14.52
CA GLU A 894 44.03 -9.09 14.54
C GLU A 894 43.22 -8.51 15.70
N VAL A 895 41.98 -8.13 15.40
CA VAL A 895 40.99 -7.69 16.38
C VAL A 895 39.81 -8.65 16.35
N ASN A 896 39.25 -8.94 17.53
CA ASN A 896 38.07 -9.79 17.66
C ASN A 896 37.22 -9.32 18.85
N GLY A 897 35.94 -9.09 18.60
CA GLY A 897 34.92 -8.66 19.56
C GLY A 897 34.96 -7.19 19.99
N LEU A 898 36.13 -6.51 19.91
CA LEU A 898 36.32 -5.16 20.42
C LEU A 898 37.36 -4.38 19.60
N ILE A 899 37.08 -3.09 19.35
CA ILE A 899 38.04 -2.11 18.85
C ILE A 899 38.04 -0.86 19.72
N VAL A 900 39.16 -0.13 19.70
CA VAL A 900 39.31 1.17 20.34
C VAL A 900 39.64 2.24 19.30
N TYR A 901 38.85 3.31 19.29
CA TYR A 901 38.97 4.42 18.35
C TYR A 901 39.15 5.73 19.13
N ASN A 902 40.10 6.57 18.70
CA ASN A 902 40.32 7.86 19.33
C ASN A 902 39.54 8.95 18.58
N LEU A 903 38.53 9.50 19.26
CA LEU A 903 37.59 10.48 18.72
C LEU A 903 38.28 11.83 18.42
N SER A 904 39.33 12.19 19.16
CA SER A 904 40.05 13.46 18.96
C SER A 904 40.95 13.47 17.73
N THR A 905 41.54 12.32 17.39
CA THR A 905 42.44 12.18 16.23
C THR A 905 41.74 11.59 15.00
N ALA A 906 40.46 11.20 15.13
CA ALA A 906 39.71 10.47 14.11
C ALA A 906 40.50 9.27 13.53
N ALA A 907 41.07 8.45 14.42
CA ALA A 907 41.86 7.28 14.03
C ALA A 907 41.75 6.16 15.07
N TYR A 908 42.00 4.93 14.65
CA TYR A 908 42.18 3.81 15.59
C TYR A 908 43.27 4.12 16.62
N ALA A 909 43.07 3.68 17.86
CA ALA A 909 44.10 3.76 18.88
C ALA A 909 45.38 3.04 18.41
N THR A 910 46.55 3.62 18.72
CA THR A 910 47.86 3.09 18.32
C THR A 910 48.09 1.67 18.82
N THR A 911 47.52 1.34 19.97
CA THR A 911 47.54 0.00 20.57
C THR A 911 46.10 -0.45 20.78
N GLN A 912 45.70 -1.51 20.07
CA GLN A 912 44.41 -2.15 20.28
C GLN A 912 44.49 -3.11 21.49
N PRO A 913 43.39 -3.32 22.23
CA PRO A 913 43.32 -4.39 23.22
C PRO A 913 43.61 -5.75 22.56
N PRO A 914 44.34 -6.66 23.23
CA PRO A 914 44.48 -8.04 22.75
C PRO A 914 43.11 -8.66 22.44
N ALA A 915 42.97 -9.28 21.28
CA ALA A 915 41.72 -9.83 20.77
C ALA A 915 41.07 -10.82 21.74
N LEU A 916 39.74 -10.80 21.83
CA LEU A 916 38.96 -11.78 22.59
C LEU A 916 38.98 -13.13 21.85
N VAL A 917 38.94 -14.24 22.60
CA VAL A 917 39.03 -15.61 22.06
C VAL A 917 37.79 -16.41 22.48
N GLY A 918 37.33 -17.29 21.59
CA GLY A 918 36.19 -18.19 21.82
C GLY A 918 35.63 -18.72 20.49
N ASP A 919 34.78 -19.74 20.55
CA ASP A 919 34.16 -20.33 19.35
C ASP A 919 33.21 -19.35 18.63
N ASN A 920 32.59 -18.45 19.39
CA ASN A 920 31.68 -17.43 18.87
C ASN A 920 31.74 -16.19 19.78
N VAL A 921 32.70 -15.31 19.50
CA VAL A 921 32.97 -14.11 20.29
C VAL A 921 31.93 -13.04 19.97
N ILE A 922 31.23 -12.57 21.00
CA ILE A 922 30.36 -11.40 20.91
C ILE A 922 30.43 -10.58 22.20
N VAL A 923 30.62 -9.28 22.06
CA VAL A 923 30.52 -8.31 23.17
C VAL A 923 29.12 -7.69 23.13
N ASN A 924 28.29 -7.98 24.13
CA ASN A 924 26.90 -7.46 24.18
C ASN A 924 26.80 -6.14 24.95
N SER A 925 27.76 -5.84 25.83
CA SER A 925 27.72 -4.64 26.65
C SER A 925 29.13 -4.17 27.00
N ILE A 926 29.33 -2.86 27.01
CA ILE A 926 30.55 -2.17 27.43
C ILE A 926 30.10 -1.11 28.45
N ALA A 927 30.82 -0.99 29.56
CA ALA A 927 30.52 -0.03 30.61
C ALA A 927 31.80 0.52 31.24
N ALA A 928 32.13 1.77 30.96
CA ALA A 928 33.20 2.51 31.63
C ALA A 928 32.81 2.75 33.09
N GLN A 929 33.73 2.45 34.01
CA GLN A 929 33.49 2.66 35.43
C GLN A 929 33.54 4.16 35.77
N PRO A 930 32.55 4.71 36.48
CA PRO A 930 32.55 6.13 36.84
C PRO A 930 33.78 6.52 37.67
N ASN A 931 34.52 7.53 37.21
CA ASN A 931 35.70 8.12 37.85
C ASN A 931 36.94 7.20 37.94
N THR A 932 37.03 6.13 37.14
CA THR A 932 38.25 5.32 37.00
C THR A 932 38.65 5.17 35.53
N ALA A 933 39.80 4.54 35.27
CA ALA A 933 40.26 4.20 33.92
C ALA A 933 39.77 2.83 33.43
N ASP A 934 38.93 2.15 34.23
CA ASP A 934 38.53 0.77 33.98
C ASP A 934 37.30 0.72 33.08
N VAL A 935 37.41 0.01 31.94
CA VAL A 935 36.31 -0.23 31.01
C VAL A 935 35.91 -1.69 31.04
N TYR A 936 34.71 -1.98 31.54
CA TYR A 936 34.20 -3.35 31.65
C TYR A 936 33.58 -3.80 30.33
N VAL A 937 33.90 -5.02 29.91
CA VAL A 937 33.48 -5.64 28.65
C VAL A 937 32.82 -6.97 28.96
N GLY A 938 31.52 -7.06 28.67
CA GLY A 938 30.67 -8.21 28.99
C GLY A 938 30.07 -8.85 27.74
N GLY A 939 30.07 -10.18 27.67
CA GLY A 939 29.53 -10.90 26.52
C GLY A 939 29.72 -12.41 26.57
N SER A 940 29.93 -13.02 25.41
CA SER A 940 30.27 -14.43 25.23
C SER A 940 31.66 -14.55 24.62
N PHE A 941 32.63 -14.91 25.44
CA PHE A 941 34.02 -15.19 25.07
C PHE A 941 34.69 -16.01 26.19
N SER A 942 35.76 -16.72 25.87
CA SER A 942 36.47 -17.62 26.80
C SER A 942 37.77 -17.05 27.34
N SER A 943 38.45 -16.15 26.62
CA SER A 943 39.63 -15.43 27.12
C SER A 943 39.79 -14.05 26.48
N ALA A 944 40.61 -13.19 27.10
CA ALA A 944 41.00 -11.88 26.57
C ALA A 944 42.50 -11.89 26.25
N GLY A 945 42.85 -12.13 24.98
CA GLY A 945 44.20 -12.55 24.60
C GLY A 945 44.62 -13.81 25.35
N SER A 946 45.77 -13.75 26.02
CA SER A 946 46.30 -14.83 26.86
C SER A 946 45.75 -14.86 28.30
N LEU A 947 44.96 -13.86 28.71
CA LEU A 947 44.37 -13.79 30.04
C LEU A 947 43.12 -14.69 30.11
N PRO A 948 43.05 -15.70 31.01
CA PRO A 948 41.89 -16.56 31.18
C PRO A 948 40.76 -15.80 31.88
N CYS A 949 40.10 -14.95 31.11
CA CYS A 949 39.03 -14.07 31.53
C CYS A 949 37.83 -14.27 30.60
N ALA A 950 36.78 -14.91 31.12
CA ALA A 950 35.57 -15.25 30.38
C ALA A 950 34.39 -14.43 30.89
N THR A 951 33.37 -14.23 30.05
CA THR A 951 32.10 -13.56 30.36
C THR A 951 32.21 -12.06 30.67
N LEU A 952 33.08 -11.64 31.60
CA LEU A 952 33.31 -10.24 32.01
C LEU A 952 34.81 -9.99 32.25
N CYS A 953 35.38 -9.05 31.52
CA CYS A 953 36.74 -8.53 31.74
C CYS A 953 36.70 -7.01 31.90
N TYR A 954 37.74 -6.41 32.46
CA TYR A 954 37.93 -4.97 32.35
C TYR A 954 39.28 -4.63 31.76
N TYR A 955 39.30 -3.59 30.93
CA TYR A 955 40.50 -3.04 30.33
C TYR A 955 40.87 -1.76 31.08
N ASP A 956 42.08 -1.72 31.62
CA ASP A 956 42.63 -0.49 32.19
C ASP A 956 43.12 0.39 31.03
N ALA A 957 42.38 1.46 30.74
CA ALA A 957 42.63 2.33 29.59
C ALA A 957 43.90 3.20 29.75
N GLU A 958 44.48 3.31 30.96
CA GLU A 958 45.75 4.00 31.20
C GLU A 958 46.93 3.02 31.16
N ALA A 959 46.80 1.83 31.75
CA ALA A 959 47.83 0.80 31.71
C ALA A 959 47.84 -0.05 30.43
N LEU A 960 46.81 0.09 29.57
CA LEU A 960 46.62 -0.61 28.30
C LEU A 960 46.61 -2.15 28.41
N GLN A 961 46.03 -2.69 29.49
CA GLN A 961 46.02 -4.13 29.77
C GLN A 961 44.66 -4.66 30.24
N TRP A 962 44.40 -5.93 29.92
CA TRP A 962 43.25 -6.68 30.43
C TRP A 962 43.46 -7.14 31.87
N ASN A 963 42.39 -7.09 32.67
CA ASN A 963 42.36 -7.58 34.04
C ASN A 963 41.09 -8.40 34.32
N THR A 964 41.16 -9.27 35.34
CA THR A 964 40.03 -10.07 35.80
C THR A 964 39.26 -9.36 36.92
N PRO A 965 37.93 -9.17 36.80
CA PRO A 965 37.11 -8.55 37.85
C PRO A 965 37.05 -9.37 39.16
N GLY A 966 37.19 -10.70 39.05
CA GLY A 966 37.02 -11.68 40.12
C GLY A 966 36.73 -13.07 39.55
N THR A 967 36.54 -14.08 40.41
CA THR A 967 36.19 -15.46 40.00
C THR A 967 34.72 -15.79 40.33
N GLY A 968 34.16 -16.78 39.63
CA GLY A 968 32.86 -17.36 39.98
C GLY A 968 31.69 -16.87 39.12
N LEU A 969 31.89 -15.92 38.21
CA LEU A 969 30.91 -15.58 37.18
C LEU A 969 31.13 -16.43 35.93
N GLY A 970 30.05 -16.92 35.33
CA GLY A 970 30.08 -17.56 34.02
C GLY A 970 28.78 -17.35 33.24
N GLY A 971 28.73 -17.81 32.00
CA GLY A 971 27.59 -17.64 31.09
C GLY A 971 27.78 -16.49 30.12
N THR A 972 26.68 -15.84 29.73
CA THR A 972 26.66 -14.74 28.76
C THR A 972 25.96 -13.52 29.35
N ILE A 973 26.68 -12.40 29.42
CA ILE A 973 26.10 -11.10 29.77
C ILE A 973 25.39 -10.54 28.54
N ALA A 974 24.16 -10.07 28.73
CA ALA A 974 23.38 -9.35 27.73
C ALA A 974 23.38 -7.83 27.98
N SER A 975 23.37 -7.41 29.25
CA SER A 975 23.32 -5.99 29.63
C SER A 975 24.07 -5.73 30.93
N MET A 976 24.71 -4.56 31.02
CA MET A 976 25.40 -4.07 32.23
C MET A 976 24.98 -2.64 32.56
N VAL A 977 24.74 -2.35 33.84
CA VAL A 977 24.37 -1.01 34.30
C VAL A 977 25.05 -0.69 35.64
N TRP A 978 25.81 0.41 35.71
CA TRP A 978 26.35 0.91 36.97
C TRP A 978 25.23 1.49 37.85
N SER A 979 25.03 0.94 39.04
CA SER A 979 24.09 1.47 40.04
C SER A 979 24.75 2.46 41.01
N SER A 980 26.08 2.45 41.08
CA SER A 980 26.92 3.41 41.79
C SER A 980 28.33 3.40 41.22
N ASN A 981 29.24 4.24 41.72
CA ASN A 981 30.65 4.24 41.28
C ASN A 981 31.39 2.90 41.49
N THR A 982 30.83 1.97 42.27
CA THR A 982 31.50 0.69 42.61
C THR A 982 30.60 -0.54 42.48
N GLN A 983 29.34 -0.37 42.07
CA GLN A 983 28.41 -1.50 41.91
C GLN A 983 27.88 -1.56 40.48
N LEU A 984 28.14 -2.69 39.83
CA LEU A 984 27.73 -2.99 38.46
C LEU A 984 26.67 -4.10 38.49
N ILE A 985 25.53 -3.85 37.87
CA ILE A 985 24.46 -4.83 37.71
C ILE A 985 24.67 -5.54 36.37
N LEU A 986 24.59 -6.86 36.40
CA LEU A 986 24.80 -7.75 35.27
C LEU A 986 23.51 -8.52 35.02
N ALA A 987 23.03 -8.54 33.78
CA ALA A 987 21.86 -9.31 33.37
C ALA A 987 22.19 -10.18 32.15
N GLY A 988 21.61 -11.38 32.11
CA GLY A 988 21.86 -12.33 31.02
C GLY A 988 21.48 -13.76 31.36
N ASN A 989 22.15 -14.71 30.70
CA ASN A 989 22.15 -16.11 31.10
C ASN A 989 23.41 -16.37 31.93
N LEU A 990 23.30 -16.22 33.25
CA LEU A 990 24.46 -16.14 34.13
C LEU A 990 24.53 -17.33 35.09
N THR A 991 25.73 -17.62 35.56
CA THR A 991 25.97 -18.48 36.72
C THR A 991 26.86 -17.74 37.70
N VAL A 992 26.54 -17.81 39.00
CA VAL A 992 27.38 -17.30 40.08
C VAL A 992 27.73 -18.46 41.00
N ASN A 993 29.02 -18.79 41.07
CA ASN A 993 29.56 -19.96 41.78
C ASN A 993 28.86 -21.28 41.39
N GLY A 994 28.53 -21.43 40.10
CA GLY A 994 27.84 -22.61 39.55
C GLY A 994 26.31 -22.60 39.66
N ASN A 995 25.71 -21.65 40.40
CA ASN A 995 24.26 -21.52 40.49
C ASN A 995 23.73 -20.60 39.40
N ALA A 996 22.72 -21.08 38.64
CA ALA A 996 22.08 -20.29 37.59
C ALA A 996 21.35 -19.08 38.16
N THR A 997 21.52 -17.93 37.51
CA THR A 997 20.81 -16.68 37.80
C THR A 997 20.62 -15.87 36.52
N THR A 998 19.59 -15.05 36.47
CA THR A 998 19.38 -14.13 35.34
C THR A 998 19.97 -12.74 35.60
N MET A 999 20.27 -12.43 36.87
CA MET A 999 20.79 -11.13 37.30
C MET A 999 21.75 -11.28 38.48
N ALA A 1000 22.82 -10.48 38.49
CA ALA A 1000 23.81 -10.43 39.55
C ALA A 1000 24.32 -9.00 39.77
N THR A 1001 24.86 -8.72 40.96
CA THR A 1001 25.57 -7.48 41.26
C THR A 1001 27.06 -7.80 41.46
N TYR A 1002 27.93 -7.01 40.84
CA TYR A 1002 29.37 -7.01 41.04
C TYR A 1002 29.79 -5.79 41.85
N ASP A 1003 30.60 -6.00 42.89
CA ASP A 1003 31.19 -4.94 43.73
C ASP A 1003 32.68 -4.80 43.36
N SER A 1004 33.05 -3.69 42.69
CA SER A 1004 34.40 -3.48 42.17
C SER A 1004 35.46 -3.32 43.25
N LYS A 1005 35.07 -2.91 44.48
CA LYS A 1005 36.01 -2.77 45.60
C LYS A 1005 36.31 -4.11 46.26
N LYS A 1006 35.33 -5.02 46.28
CA LYS A 1006 35.47 -6.35 46.88
C LYS A 1006 35.86 -7.42 45.87
N SER A 1007 35.71 -7.15 44.58
CA SER A 1007 35.88 -8.12 43.50
C SER A 1007 34.96 -9.35 43.65
N THR A 1008 33.72 -9.13 44.10
CA THR A 1008 32.74 -10.19 44.41
C THR A 1008 31.44 -10.06 43.62
N PHE A 1009 30.89 -11.20 43.19
CA PHE A 1009 29.58 -11.32 42.55
C PHE A 1009 28.52 -11.81 43.54
N THR A 1010 27.35 -11.18 43.53
CA THR A 1010 26.18 -11.58 44.36
C THR A 1010 24.97 -11.80 43.45
N PRO A 1011 24.36 -13.00 43.41
CA PRO A 1011 23.16 -13.25 42.61
C PRO A 1011 21.93 -12.58 43.22
N TYR A 1012 20.97 -12.16 42.38
CA TYR A 1012 19.66 -11.73 42.86
C TYR A 1012 18.81 -12.95 43.25
N THR A 1013 18.43 -13.05 44.53
CA THR A 1013 17.57 -14.12 45.03
C THR A 1013 16.10 -13.69 44.90
N SER A 1014 15.44 -14.05 43.80
CA SER A 1014 14.01 -13.75 43.56
C SER A 1014 13.33 -14.90 42.79
N ALA A 1015 12.00 -14.86 42.68
CA ALA A 1015 11.24 -15.82 41.86
C ALA A 1015 11.76 -15.82 40.41
N GLN A 1016 11.90 -17.00 39.80
CA GLN A 1016 12.49 -17.15 38.47
C GLN A 1016 11.65 -16.45 37.39
N LEU A 1017 12.31 -15.63 36.57
CA LEU A 1017 11.77 -15.19 35.28
C LEU A 1017 11.58 -16.40 34.34
N PRO A 1018 10.67 -16.31 33.36
CA PRO A 1018 10.42 -17.40 32.41
C PRO A 1018 11.64 -17.82 31.56
N GLY A 1019 12.67 -16.98 31.47
CA GLY A 1019 13.92 -17.26 30.79
C GLY A 1019 14.99 -16.18 31.06
N PRO A 1020 16.15 -16.24 30.39
CA PRO A 1020 17.23 -15.27 30.52
C PRO A 1020 16.79 -13.85 30.17
N ILE A 1021 17.43 -12.84 30.77
CA ILE A 1021 17.22 -11.44 30.42
C ILE A 1021 18.03 -11.11 29.17
N ALA A 1022 17.38 -10.56 28.15
CA ALA A 1022 18.03 -10.07 26.93
C ALA A 1022 18.16 -8.54 26.96
N VAL A 1023 17.15 -7.84 27.48
CA VAL A 1023 17.09 -6.37 27.54
C VAL A 1023 16.69 -5.96 28.95
N MET A 1024 17.34 -4.92 29.48
CA MET A 1024 17.07 -4.40 30.83
C MET A 1024 17.13 -2.88 30.84
N ALA A 1025 16.20 -2.25 31.56
CA ALA A 1025 16.20 -0.81 31.83
C ALA A 1025 15.94 -0.54 33.32
N PRO A 1026 16.66 0.39 33.96
CA PRO A 1026 16.32 0.81 35.33
C PRO A 1026 14.91 1.41 35.37
N ALA A 1027 14.16 1.15 36.45
CA ALA A 1027 12.81 1.67 36.63
C ALA A 1027 12.74 2.80 37.68
N ASN A 1028 13.85 3.08 38.37
CA ASN A 1028 13.97 4.22 39.27
C ASN A 1028 15.41 4.70 39.47
N THR A 1029 15.57 5.92 39.99
CA THR A 1029 16.88 6.56 40.26
C THR A 1029 17.74 5.88 41.32
N GLN A 1030 17.14 5.02 42.16
CA GLN A 1030 17.84 4.25 43.19
C GLN A 1030 18.42 2.93 42.67
N TYR A 1031 18.15 2.56 41.40
CA TYR A 1031 18.61 1.30 40.80
C TYR A 1031 18.26 0.07 41.65
N ASN A 1032 17.05 0.05 42.23
CA ASN A 1032 16.53 -1.11 42.97
C ASN A 1032 15.22 -1.65 42.36
N GLN A 1033 14.76 -1.06 41.26
CA GLN A 1033 13.68 -1.55 40.43
C GLN A 1033 14.14 -1.58 38.97
N PHE A 1034 13.73 -2.61 38.22
CA PHE A 1034 14.17 -2.82 36.83
C PHE A 1034 13.02 -3.33 35.98
N TRP A 1035 12.99 -2.89 34.72
CA TRP A 1035 12.27 -3.57 33.67
C TRP A 1035 13.20 -4.54 32.96
N ALA A 1036 12.71 -5.75 32.69
CA ALA A 1036 13.45 -6.76 31.97
C ALA A 1036 12.56 -7.48 30.95
N SER A 1037 13.18 -7.86 29.84
CA SER A 1037 12.54 -8.64 28.79
C SER A 1037 13.49 -9.70 28.24
N GLY A 1038 12.91 -10.77 27.70
CA GLY A 1038 13.63 -11.87 27.09
C GLY A 1038 12.68 -12.93 26.53
N LEU A 1039 13.24 -14.07 26.15
CA LEU A 1039 12.47 -15.21 25.64
C LEU A 1039 12.29 -16.25 26.75
N ALA A 1040 11.07 -16.74 26.93
CA ALA A 1040 10.75 -17.81 27.86
C ALA A 1040 11.37 -19.13 27.39
N SER A 1041 12.06 -19.85 28.30
CA SER A 1041 12.84 -21.04 27.95
C SER A 1041 11.98 -22.27 27.59
N ASN A 1042 10.69 -22.25 27.92
CA ASN A 1042 9.77 -23.37 27.70
C ASN A 1042 9.09 -23.34 26.32
N ASN A 1043 8.76 -22.16 25.79
CA ASN A 1043 7.97 -22.02 24.56
C ASN A 1043 8.51 -20.95 23.58
N GLY A 1044 9.57 -20.22 23.94
CA GLY A 1044 10.15 -19.17 23.10
C GLY A 1044 9.33 -17.87 23.03
N SER A 1045 8.27 -17.72 23.83
CA SER A 1045 7.47 -16.49 23.85
C SER A 1045 8.23 -15.33 24.52
N THR A 1046 8.02 -14.10 24.04
CA THR A 1046 8.58 -12.90 24.65
C THR A 1046 7.87 -12.60 25.96
N TYR A 1047 8.63 -12.25 27.01
CA TYR A 1047 8.09 -11.78 28.29
C TYR A 1047 8.57 -10.36 28.57
N LEU A 1048 7.74 -9.55 29.23
CA LEU A 1048 8.11 -8.28 29.84
C LEU A 1048 7.76 -8.32 31.33
N ALA A 1049 8.69 -7.93 32.20
CA ALA A 1049 8.46 -7.95 33.64
C ALA A 1049 9.15 -6.80 34.38
N LYS A 1050 8.55 -6.37 35.48
CA LYS A 1050 9.13 -5.40 36.43
C LYS A 1050 9.60 -6.09 37.69
N PHE A 1051 10.84 -5.84 38.08
CA PHE A 1051 11.38 -6.18 39.39
C PHE A 1051 11.14 -5.04 40.38
N ALA A 1052 10.47 -5.34 41.49
CA ALA A 1052 10.34 -4.44 42.63
C ALA A 1052 10.18 -5.25 43.93
N GLY A 1053 10.81 -4.80 45.02
CA GLY A 1053 10.65 -5.42 46.34
C GLY A 1053 11.05 -6.89 46.43
N GLY A 1054 11.96 -7.37 45.58
CA GLY A 1054 12.38 -8.78 45.54
C GLY A 1054 11.50 -9.69 44.68
N THR A 1055 10.50 -9.13 43.98
CA THR A 1055 9.53 -9.88 43.16
C THR A 1055 9.51 -9.39 41.72
N TRP A 1056 9.30 -10.31 40.78
CA TRP A 1056 9.04 -10.00 39.38
C TRP A 1056 7.54 -10.02 39.12
N THR A 1057 7.01 -8.96 38.49
CA THR A 1057 5.62 -8.88 38.05
C THR A 1057 5.60 -8.82 36.52
N GLY A 1058 4.97 -9.81 35.88
CA GLY A 1058 4.88 -9.90 34.42
C GLY A 1058 3.80 -9.01 33.82
N VAL A 1059 4.00 -8.62 32.57
CA VAL A 1059 3.04 -7.91 31.70
C VAL A 1059 2.63 -8.85 30.57
N SER A 1060 1.34 -8.97 30.32
CA SER A 1060 0.82 -9.77 29.20
C SER A 1060 1.14 -9.10 27.87
N LEU A 1061 1.61 -9.90 26.90
CA LEU A 1061 1.94 -9.47 25.54
C LEU A 1061 1.17 -10.34 24.54
N ALA A 1062 0.83 -9.78 23.37
CA ALA A 1062 0.20 -10.53 22.30
C ALA A 1062 1.22 -11.46 21.59
N PRO A 1063 0.78 -12.62 21.06
CA PRO A 1063 1.65 -13.53 20.32
C PRO A 1063 2.28 -12.83 19.11
N GLY A 1064 3.59 -13.00 18.90
CA GLY A 1064 4.32 -12.34 17.81
C GLY A 1064 5.13 -11.11 18.23
N THR A 1065 4.89 -10.58 19.44
CA THR A 1065 5.71 -9.50 20.00
C THR A 1065 7.17 -9.92 20.17
N THR A 1066 8.11 -9.08 19.73
CA THR A 1066 9.55 -9.16 20.04
C THR A 1066 10.03 -7.84 20.61
N ILE A 1067 10.78 -7.89 21.70
CA ILE A 1067 11.30 -6.70 22.38
C ILE A 1067 12.81 -6.66 22.22
N ARG A 1068 13.32 -5.57 21.66
CA ARG A 1068 14.74 -5.30 21.42
C ARG A 1068 15.29 -4.20 22.31
N GLY A 1069 14.44 -3.25 22.72
CA GLY A 1069 14.84 -2.12 23.56
C GLY A 1069 13.78 -1.77 24.59
N LEU A 1070 14.23 -1.24 25.73
CA LEU A 1070 13.38 -0.71 26.79
C LEU A 1070 13.96 0.62 27.25
N GLN A 1071 13.10 1.65 27.36
CA GLN A 1071 13.48 2.95 27.88
C GLN A 1071 12.35 3.51 28.75
N VAL A 1072 12.68 3.93 29.97
CA VAL A 1072 11.72 4.68 30.81
C VAL A 1072 11.79 6.15 30.41
N MET A 1073 10.64 6.73 30.11
CA MET A 1073 10.48 8.11 29.64
C MET A 1073 9.68 8.92 30.66
N ALA A 1074 10.13 10.12 30.97
CA ALA A 1074 9.35 11.07 31.77
C ALA A 1074 8.21 11.68 30.95
N LEU A 1075 7.14 12.11 31.64
CA LEU A 1075 5.97 12.74 31.03
C LEU A 1075 5.77 14.17 31.53
N THR A 1076 5.52 15.09 30.60
CA THR A 1076 5.08 16.46 30.85
C THR A 1076 3.71 16.52 31.53
N GLN A 1077 2.82 15.59 31.16
CA GLN A 1077 1.53 15.35 31.79
C GLN A 1077 1.39 13.86 32.13
N GLY A 1078 1.13 13.56 33.41
CA GLY A 1078 1.04 12.18 33.86
C GLY A 1078 -0.29 11.49 33.53
N HIS A 1079 -0.25 10.17 33.39
CA HIS A 1079 -1.43 9.31 33.29
C HIS A 1079 -2.01 9.00 34.70
N GLY A 1080 -3.11 8.26 34.76
CA GLY A 1080 -3.70 7.80 36.03
C GLY A 1080 -2.74 6.91 36.83
N ASN A 1081 -2.84 6.88 38.16
CA ASN A 1081 -1.95 6.04 38.98
C ASN A 1081 -2.11 4.55 38.65
N THR A 1082 -1.01 3.85 38.37
CA THR A 1082 -0.98 2.40 38.18
C THR A 1082 0.05 1.76 39.12
N GLU A 1083 -0.09 0.46 39.37
CA GLU A 1083 0.84 -0.28 40.25
C GLU A 1083 2.21 -0.49 39.61
N LEU A 1084 2.25 -0.65 38.28
CA LEU A 1084 3.46 -0.99 37.53
C LEU A 1084 4.27 0.25 37.13
N VAL A 1085 3.62 1.32 36.70
CA VAL A 1085 4.30 2.51 36.15
C VAL A 1085 3.81 3.75 36.91
N PRO A 1086 4.71 4.53 37.55
CA PRO A 1086 4.29 5.74 38.23
C PRO A 1086 3.72 6.77 37.25
N ALA A 1087 2.69 7.52 37.65
CA ALA A 1087 1.92 8.43 36.80
C ALA A 1087 2.73 9.37 35.89
N LYS A 1088 3.94 9.80 36.30
CA LYS A 1088 4.80 10.73 35.53
C LYS A 1088 5.77 10.05 34.57
N TYR A 1089 5.64 8.76 34.34
CA TYR A 1089 6.55 8.00 33.50
C TYR A 1089 5.77 7.08 32.57
N ALA A 1090 6.34 6.74 31.43
CA ALA A 1090 5.90 5.64 30.58
C ALA A 1090 7.09 4.75 30.25
N VAL A 1091 6.84 3.48 29.93
CA VAL A 1091 7.89 2.59 29.43
C VAL A 1091 7.76 2.52 27.91
N MET A 1092 8.73 3.07 27.19
CA MET A 1092 8.84 2.87 25.75
C MET A 1092 9.42 1.48 25.49
N VAL A 1093 8.61 0.64 24.85
CA VAL A 1093 8.96 -0.72 24.45
C VAL A 1093 9.22 -0.71 22.95
N MET A 1094 10.41 -1.14 22.55
CA MET A 1094 10.91 -1.06 21.17
C MET A 1094 11.17 -2.45 20.61
N GLY A 1095 10.84 -2.66 19.34
CA GLY A 1095 11.06 -3.92 18.64
C GLY A 1095 10.01 -4.13 17.55
N ASN A 1096 9.29 -5.24 17.64
CA ASN A 1096 8.05 -5.48 16.90
C ASN A 1096 6.96 -5.78 17.92
N ILE A 1097 6.08 -4.82 18.20
CA ILE A 1097 5.12 -4.90 19.31
C ILE A 1097 3.72 -5.06 18.74
N ASP A 1098 3.12 -6.23 18.96
CA ASP A 1098 1.71 -6.48 18.60
C ASP A 1098 0.81 -5.82 19.67
N VAL A 1099 0.20 -4.70 19.30
CA VAL A 1099 -0.69 -3.92 20.15
C VAL A 1099 -2.14 -4.35 19.89
N PRO A 1100 -2.87 -4.86 20.91
CA PRO A 1100 -4.24 -5.35 20.74
C PRO A 1100 -5.18 -4.30 20.12
N GLY A 1101 -5.86 -4.68 19.03
CA GLY A 1101 -6.81 -3.81 18.32
C GLY A 1101 -6.18 -2.80 17.35
N PHE A 1102 -4.85 -2.75 17.29
CA PHE A 1102 -4.09 -1.90 16.37
C PHE A 1102 -3.28 -2.73 15.35
N GLY A 1103 -2.63 -3.80 15.82
CA GLY A 1103 -1.65 -4.55 15.06
C GLY A 1103 -0.22 -4.20 15.51
N ASN A 1104 0.75 -4.32 14.62
CA ASN A 1104 2.14 -4.12 15.00
C ASN A 1104 2.59 -2.65 14.99
N ALA A 1105 3.44 -2.29 15.95
CA ALA A 1105 4.19 -1.04 16.01
C ALA A 1105 5.66 -1.29 16.35
N SER A 1106 6.56 -0.48 15.77
CA SER A 1106 8.00 -0.56 16.06
C SER A 1106 8.38 -0.02 17.44
N ALA A 1107 7.59 0.92 17.99
CA ALA A 1107 7.65 1.31 19.38
C ALA A 1107 6.26 1.63 19.95
N ALA A 1108 6.02 1.21 21.19
CA ALA A 1108 4.79 1.49 21.94
C ALA A 1108 5.11 2.02 23.35
N LEU A 1109 4.27 2.91 23.87
CA LEU A 1109 4.33 3.44 25.22
C LEU A 1109 3.42 2.63 26.14
N PHE A 1110 3.99 2.10 27.22
CA PHE A 1110 3.26 1.36 28.25
C PHE A 1110 3.08 2.23 29.50
N ASN A 1111 1.82 2.53 29.83
CA ASN A 1111 1.43 3.34 30.99
C ASN A 1111 1.19 2.52 32.28
N GLY A 1112 1.48 1.22 32.23
CA GLY A 1112 1.22 0.28 33.33
C GLY A 1112 -0.06 -0.53 33.21
N THR A 1113 -0.95 -0.17 32.27
CA THR A 1113 -2.19 -0.93 31.98
C THR A 1113 -2.41 -1.22 30.50
N ALA A 1114 -2.04 -0.30 29.62
CA ALA A 1114 -2.23 -0.42 28.18
C ALA A 1114 -0.96 -0.03 27.42
N PHE A 1115 -0.82 -0.60 26.22
CA PHE A 1115 0.17 -0.20 25.22
C PHE A 1115 -0.47 0.77 24.23
N GLU A 1116 0.18 1.90 24.01
CA GLU A 1116 -0.20 2.91 23.02
C GLU A 1116 0.84 2.93 21.91
N PRO A 1117 0.46 2.72 20.62
CA PRO A 1117 1.40 2.83 19.51
C PRO A 1117 2.03 4.22 19.45
N PHE A 1118 3.32 4.30 19.14
CA PHE A 1118 4.04 5.58 19.14
C PHE A 1118 4.87 5.81 17.86
N VAL A 1119 5.72 4.85 17.49
CA VAL A 1119 6.57 4.97 16.29
C VAL A 1119 6.27 3.83 15.33
N LEU A 1120 6.09 4.20 14.06
CA LEU A 1120 5.85 3.29 12.96
C LEU A 1120 7.05 3.31 12.00
N THR A 1121 7.55 2.14 11.59
CA THR A 1121 8.67 2.01 10.65
C THR A 1121 8.41 0.99 9.55
N ALA A 1122 8.98 1.22 8.37
CA ALA A 1122 8.89 0.33 7.22
C ALA A 1122 10.25 0.23 6.50
N ARG A 1123 10.53 -0.94 5.93
CA ARG A 1123 11.62 -1.16 4.97
C ARG A 1123 11.15 -0.87 3.54
N GLN A 1124 12.09 -0.72 2.62
CA GLN A 1124 11.85 -0.37 1.22
C GLN A 1124 10.97 -1.37 0.47
N ASP A 1125 11.07 -2.66 0.84
CA ASP A 1125 10.25 -3.76 0.33
C ASP A 1125 8.81 -3.78 0.91
N GLY A 1126 8.47 -2.79 1.73
CA GLY A 1126 7.20 -2.68 2.45
C GLY A 1126 7.10 -3.62 3.65
N SER A 1127 8.13 -4.42 3.95
CA SER A 1127 8.16 -5.20 5.18
C SER A 1127 8.30 -4.30 6.40
N GLN A 1128 7.79 -4.80 7.52
CA GLN A 1128 7.83 -4.08 8.78
C GLN A 1128 9.28 -3.86 9.25
N GLY A 1129 9.63 -2.62 9.61
CA GLY A 1129 10.91 -2.31 10.24
C GLY A 1129 10.94 -2.70 11.72
N SER A 1130 12.03 -2.37 12.42
CA SER A 1130 12.09 -2.52 13.88
C SER A 1130 13.02 -1.52 14.55
N ILE A 1131 12.70 -1.10 15.78
CA ILE A 1131 13.56 -0.20 16.56
C ILE A 1131 14.35 -1.00 17.60
N GLY A 1132 15.65 -0.74 17.67
CA GLY A 1132 16.58 -1.38 18.60
C GLY A 1132 16.85 -0.56 19.86
N GLN A 1133 17.08 0.75 19.71
CA GLN A 1133 17.53 1.59 20.82
C GLN A 1133 17.02 3.04 20.71
N VAL A 1134 16.74 3.64 21.87
CA VAL A 1134 16.74 5.10 22.05
C VAL A 1134 18.02 5.47 22.80
N PHE A 1135 18.80 6.38 22.26
CA PHE A 1135 20.02 6.88 22.90
C PHE A 1135 19.96 8.39 23.07
N VAL A 1136 20.57 8.87 24.15
CA VAL A 1136 20.43 10.25 24.61
C VAL A 1136 21.77 10.82 25.04
N SER A 1137 21.94 12.15 24.90
CA SER A 1137 23.17 12.83 25.35
C SER A 1137 23.35 12.82 26.87
N ASN A 1138 22.26 12.86 27.64
CA ASN A 1138 22.29 12.89 29.11
C ASN A 1138 21.61 11.66 29.72
N PRO A 1139 22.17 10.44 29.60
CA PRO A 1139 21.50 9.20 30.03
C PRO A 1139 21.23 9.14 31.55
N GLN A 1140 22.03 9.85 32.35
CA GLN A 1140 21.86 9.99 33.80
C GLN A 1140 20.59 10.77 34.20
N ASN A 1141 20.00 11.53 33.27
CA ASN A 1141 18.82 12.35 33.48
C ASN A 1141 17.52 11.70 32.95
N SER A 1142 17.57 10.43 32.55
CA SER A 1142 16.43 9.64 32.07
C SER A 1142 15.28 9.51 33.07
N MET A 1143 15.58 9.68 34.37
CA MET A 1143 14.58 9.75 35.43
C MET A 1143 14.92 10.92 36.35
N HIS A 1144 13.98 11.87 36.52
CA HIS A 1144 14.22 13.06 37.34
C HIS A 1144 14.68 12.68 38.75
N ARG A 1145 15.90 13.09 39.11
CA ARG A 1145 16.24 13.33 40.51
C ARG A 1145 15.47 14.56 40.94
N SER A 1146 14.38 14.39 41.67
CA SER A 1146 13.86 15.50 42.46
C SER A 1146 14.90 15.79 43.54
N SER A 1147 15.89 16.64 43.25
CA SER A 1147 16.53 17.37 44.33
C SER A 1147 15.41 18.20 44.93
N ALA A 1148 14.93 17.79 46.10
CA ALA A 1148 14.08 18.61 46.91
C ALA A 1148 14.89 19.82 47.33
N HIS A 1149 14.98 20.83 46.47
CA HIS A 1149 15.44 22.14 46.89
C HIS A 1149 14.40 22.63 47.89
N LEU A 1150 14.84 22.83 49.14
CA LEU A 1150 14.07 23.60 50.13
C LEU A 1150 13.66 24.90 49.45
N ALA A 1151 12.35 25.22 49.46
CA ALA A 1151 11.83 26.43 48.85
C ALA A 1151 12.70 27.63 49.25
N LEU A 1152 13.01 28.52 48.30
CA LEU A 1152 13.92 29.65 48.51
C LEU A 1152 13.61 30.43 49.81
N GLY A 1153 12.32 30.56 50.14
CA GLY A 1153 11.87 31.17 51.40
C GLY A 1153 12.35 30.45 52.67
N LEU A 1154 12.43 29.12 52.68
CA LEU A 1154 12.91 28.31 53.80
C LEU A 1154 14.44 28.43 53.95
N VAL A 1155 15.18 28.52 52.84
CA VAL A 1155 16.63 28.75 52.84
C VAL A 1155 16.95 30.14 53.42
N VAL A 1156 16.19 31.16 53.02
CA VAL A 1156 16.31 32.52 53.57
C VAL A 1156 15.97 32.54 55.07
N LEU A 1157 14.96 31.79 55.51
CA LEU A 1157 14.57 31.70 56.93
C LEU A 1157 15.65 31.02 57.79
N ILE A 1158 16.25 29.94 57.30
CA ILE A 1158 17.34 29.23 57.98
C ILE A 1158 18.58 30.11 58.04
N ALA A 1159 18.94 30.78 56.95
CA ALA A 1159 20.07 31.71 56.91
C ALA A 1159 19.88 32.89 57.87
N LEU A 1160 18.67 33.46 57.92
CA LEU A 1160 18.31 34.53 58.88
C LEU A 1160 18.40 34.04 60.33
N ALA A 1161 17.91 32.83 60.62
CA ALA A 1161 17.97 32.26 61.97
C ALA A 1161 19.42 32.01 62.42
N ILE A 1162 20.28 31.51 61.53
CA ILE A 1162 21.71 31.32 61.80
C ILE A 1162 22.40 32.67 62.01
N ALA A 1163 22.11 33.68 61.18
CA ALA A 1163 22.66 35.02 61.33
C ALA A 1163 22.26 35.69 62.66
N LEU A 1164 20.99 35.54 63.08
CA LEU A 1164 20.50 36.03 64.36
C LEU A 1164 21.14 35.29 65.55
N ALA A 1165 21.33 33.97 65.44
CA ALA A 1165 22.00 33.19 66.48
C ALA A 1165 23.48 33.59 66.63
N LEU A 1166 24.19 33.80 65.51
CA LEU A 1166 25.60 34.20 65.51
C LEU A 1166 25.78 35.62 66.04
N THR A 1167 24.91 36.56 65.67
CA THR A 1167 24.93 37.94 66.22
C THR A 1167 24.62 37.95 67.72
N PHE A 1168 23.65 37.16 68.18
CA PHE A 1168 23.37 37.01 69.61
C PHE A 1168 24.56 36.42 70.38
N LEU A 1169 25.25 35.42 69.83
CA LEU A 1169 26.47 34.86 70.41
C LEU A 1169 27.60 35.88 70.47
N LEU A 1170 27.81 36.69 69.42
CA LEU A 1170 28.82 37.75 69.42
C LEU A 1170 28.52 38.83 70.45
N VAL A 1171 27.26 39.23 70.60
CA VAL A 1171 26.82 40.20 71.62
C VAL A 1171 27.02 39.63 73.02
N LEU A 1172 26.63 38.38 73.28
CA LEU A 1172 26.85 37.72 74.57
C LEU A 1172 28.35 37.61 74.91
N THR A 1173 29.18 37.28 73.91
CA THR A 1173 30.63 37.21 74.07
C THR A 1173 31.21 38.59 74.35
N GLY A 1174 30.71 39.63 73.67
CA GLY A 1174 31.05 41.03 73.93
C GLY A 1174 30.69 41.49 75.34
N ILE A 1175 29.47 41.20 75.80
CA ILE A 1175 29.00 41.51 77.16
C ILE A 1175 29.81 40.72 78.19
N PHE A 1176 30.13 39.45 77.93
CA PHE A 1176 30.94 38.64 78.82
C PHE A 1176 32.37 39.16 78.93
N LEU A 1177 32.98 39.56 77.80
CA LEU A 1177 34.29 40.20 77.76
C LEU A 1177 34.29 41.57 78.46
N GLU A 1178 33.24 42.38 78.24
CA GLU A 1178 33.09 43.68 78.89
C GLU A 1178 32.87 43.53 80.41
N ARG A 1179 32.06 42.57 80.85
CA ARG A 1179 31.83 42.27 82.27
C ARG A 1179 33.06 41.68 82.95
N ARG A 1180 33.91 40.95 82.20
CA ARG A 1180 35.22 40.46 82.67
C ARG A 1180 36.24 41.59 82.73
N ARG A 1181 36.19 42.57 81.82
CA ARG A 1181 37.04 43.77 81.82
C ARG A 1181 36.67 44.73 82.96
N ARG A 1182 35.37 44.99 83.17
CA ARG A 1182 34.83 45.81 84.29
C ARG A 1182 35.04 45.19 85.68
N ARG A 1183 35.44 43.91 85.81
CA ARG A 1183 35.88 43.31 87.08
C ARG A 1183 37.36 43.54 87.39
N ARG A 1184 38.18 43.92 86.41
CA ARG A 1184 39.63 44.16 86.58
C ARG A 1184 40.01 45.64 86.65
N GLU A 1185 39.18 46.52 86.11
CA GLU A 1185 39.43 47.96 86.09
C GLU A 1185 38.33 48.64 86.92
N GLY A 1186 38.71 49.09 88.13
CA GLY A 1186 37.82 49.75 89.07
C GLY A 1186 37.17 51.01 88.51
N TRP A 1187 36.02 51.34 89.07
CA TRP A 1187 35.17 52.50 88.74
C TRP A 1187 35.96 53.82 88.75
N VAL A 1188 35.87 54.61 87.68
CA VAL A 1188 36.28 56.03 87.66
C VAL A 1188 35.15 56.86 87.02
N PRO A 1189 34.70 57.95 87.66
CA PRO A 1189 33.59 58.77 87.16
C PRO A 1189 34.04 59.70 86.03
N MET A 1190 33.08 60.01 85.16
CA MET A 1190 33.21 60.98 84.07
C MET A 1190 33.55 62.37 84.62
N ALA A 1191 34.60 62.99 84.06
CA ALA A 1191 34.89 64.42 84.24
C ALA A 1191 34.48 65.20 82.99
N MET A 1192 33.86 66.34 83.25
CA MET A 1192 33.17 67.23 82.34
C MET A 1192 34.13 68.26 81.74
N ASP A 1193 33.87 68.57 80.47
CA ASP A 1193 33.88 69.91 79.88
C ASP A 1193 35.15 70.56 79.28
N LYS A 1194 34.84 71.25 78.17
CA LYS A 1194 35.33 72.54 77.67
C LYS A 1194 36.42 72.65 76.61
N SER A 1195 35.93 73.18 75.48
CA SER A 1195 36.55 74.10 74.50
C SER A 1195 37.48 73.45 73.48
N GLY A 1196 37.47 73.78 72.19
CA GLY A 1196 36.66 74.69 71.38
C GLY A 1196 37.02 74.33 69.92
N ASN A 1197 36.03 74.00 69.09
CA ASN A 1197 35.37 74.91 68.14
C ASN A 1197 36.16 75.16 66.83
N LEU A 1198 35.46 74.91 65.71
CA LEU A 1198 35.61 75.52 64.36
C LEU A 1198 36.76 74.96 63.50
N ARG A 1199 36.54 74.45 62.28
CA ARG A 1199 35.75 74.96 61.14
C ARG A 1199 35.23 73.78 60.28
N ARG A 1200 33.93 73.74 59.99
CA ARG A 1200 33.25 74.26 58.79
C ARG A 1200 33.61 73.55 57.48
N ILE A 1201 32.70 72.69 57.04
CA ILE A 1201 32.12 72.76 55.70
C ILE A 1201 30.62 72.46 55.84
N PRO A 1202 29.73 73.41 55.50
CA PRO A 1202 28.38 73.06 55.07
C PRO A 1202 28.12 73.81 53.71
N PRO A 1203 26.89 73.87 53.18
CA PRO A 1203 26.53 73.14 51.97
C PRO A 1203 25.81 74.05 50.96
N GLU A 1204 26.48 74.50 49.90
CA GLU A 1204 25.90 75.48 48.97
C GLU A 1204 26.35 75.31 47.49
N SER A 1205 26.47 74.06 47.02
CA SER A 1205 26.18 73.80 45.59
C SER A 1205 24.67 73.67 45.31
N LEU A 1206 23.84 74.06 46.28
CA LEU A 1206 22.40 74.29 46.16
C LEU A 1206 22.15 75.79 45.90
N LEU A 1207 21.70 76.07 44.66
CA LEU A 1207 20.87 77.19 44.19
C LEU A 1207 21.52 78.22 43.23
N GLY A 1208 21.05 78.15 41.98
CA GLY A 1208 20.96 79.25 41.01
C GLY A 1208 21.79 79.04 39.75
N GLY A 1209 21.27 78.84 38.55
CA GLY A 1209 19.91 78.99 38.01
C GLY A 1209 20.00 79.45 36.54
N LEU A 1210 18.95 79.18 35.75
CA LEU A 1210 18.68 79.55 34.33
C LEU A 1210 19.32 78.61 33.30
N GLY A 1211 18.62 77.85 32.45
CA GLY A 1211 17.22 77.72 32.01
C GLY A 1211 17.30 77.00 30.65
N GLY A 1212 16.36 76.25 30.09
CA GLY A 1212 15.01 75.80 30.41
C GLY A 1212 14.55 74.99 29.19
N GLU A 1213 13.60 74.07 29.39
CA GLU A 1213 12.80 73.34 28.38
C GLU A 1213 13.54 72.35 27.46
N LYS A 1214 13.07 71.12 27.20
CA LYS A 1214 11.75 70.49 27.35
C LYS A 1214 11.93 68.97 27.51
N GLY A 1215 10.96 68.35 28.20
CA GLY A 1215 10.92 66.93 28.60
C GLY A 1215 11.02 65.92 27.46
N GLY A 1216 11.24 64.64 27.74
CA GLY A 1216 11.14 63.95 29.01
C GLY A 1216 10.33 62.68 28.83
N VAL A 1217 10.90 61.60 29.35
CA VAL A 1217 10.23 60.40 29.88
C VAL A 1217 9.52 59.53 28.82
N GLY A 1218 9.92 58.29 28.57
CA GLY A 1218 10.69 57.36 29.38
C GLY A 1218 9.79 56.29 29.97
N ALA A 1219 10.47 55.19 30.25
CA ALA A 1219 10.13 54.15 31.19
C ALA A 1219 9.34 52.93 30.67
N PRO A 1220 9.67 51.78 31.26
CA PRO A 1220 9.56 50.46 30.65
C PRO A 1220 8.64 49.58 31.52
N MET A 1221 8.59 48.28 31.24
CA MET A 1221 8.64 47.27 32.30
C MET A 1221 9.25 45.97 31.77
N LEU A 1222 10.06 45.38 32.64
CA LEU A 1222 10.67 44.03 32.67
C LEU A 1222 11.92 43.81 31.82
#